data_AF-A0A0S6XUP7-F1
#
_entry.id   AF-A0A0S6XUP7-F1
#
_cell.length_a   1.000
_cell.length_b   1.000
_cell.length_c   1.000
_cell.angle_alpha   90.00
_cell.angle_beta   90.00
_cell.angle_gamma   90.00
#
_symmetry.space_group_name_H-M   'P 1'
#
loop_
_entity.id
_entity.type
_entity.pdbx_description
1 polymer ?
#
loop_
_entity_poly.entity_id
_entity_poly.type
_entity_poly.pdbx_seq_one_letter_code
_entity_poly.pdbx_strand_id
1 'polypeptide(L)'
;MLHQRVLLCSSRRLDLVVEHTSIITWVAASSQIAFYVETSGDIAWSSAGNFANDWDGVRLLLSGSSGVLLCAAAIATAAYLIKNLLYAGVAFFLHSAWSVLRGHDQTVTRYRALQTDLEQTLWSESSSIFEEYKDDISLDDGPLLDASVSYRSPCPLWLSRGLVLAPVIFLAVLQIVRPRTQPYPHLSGTLPFNLVQVFSPPPSDFCLPGLVKSMKPFPLPHLLATQHWTPRHGYIPSWQPSANWSAPGLNMTFLAHRPHWLPGNISVPGFERWTLTDGLSDTKSYHPELDPLKLSNLDEDILGPIKDSLRASQAKIKHIVLLTLESTRADVFPLTNHSHLYDAIVRSHSAPEGLDTSALDSLLANISPNAELLTATDSHKPGSWRERLSRRPSSLNIIGATTGSSMSSKSVLGTHCGVHPLPVEFTEESALKSYQPCLPHILDLFNENKPEKKHKETIQSALWVPIYAASVTDQYDRQDKMNAMMGFHRHNIIVKSNLTDPQSNHWPPTQPESFYFGYPETQLKPYLRDVFRGVQDKGQRLFLSHFTSQTHHPFTTPDWFGQDEAYMGKSGWGNDGSLNGYLNVIRYADGWLGEVMDMLDEANMTNETLVVLVGDHGWAFDEDGPKHSSFENPHIANFRVPLSFQHPALPPLQLSVNATNIQILPTILDLLLSTESLSDADAEIANNILPHYQGQSLLRPLKTEEHGRELWTPAIVMSGGGMLNIGSAASPYRLSLPLCRPVEYRFTDISRDPYEEHPTTAWSIEALTKKIEELDYDEVDRQRAVDWTRDAEKVARWWSWESKRLWRYGGAAEMIDRGSQAGEGTGTIRKEHWWDT
;
A
#
# COMPACT_ATOMS: atom_id res chain seq x y z
N MET A 1 30.24 15.36 53.87
CA MET A 1 30.85 15.05 52.55
C MET A 1 30.13 13.93 51.78
N LEU A 2 29.97 12.69 52.30
CA LEU A 2 29.29 11.62 51.53
C LEU A 2 27.88 12.01 51.04
N HIS A 3 27.05 12.62 51.89
CA HIS A 3 25.69 13.03 51.53
C HIS A 3 25.64 14.07 50.38
N GLN A 4 26.59 15.03 50.36
CA GLN A 4 26.72 15.99 49.24
C GLN A 4 27.16 15.31 47.94
N ARG A 5 28.06 14.33 47.99
CA ARG A 5 28.47 13.57 46.79
C ARG A 5 27.32 12.71 46.24
N VAL A 6 26.47 12.15 47.09
CA VAL A 6 25.26 11.44 46.66
C VAL A 6 24.24 12.39 46.03
N LEU A 7 24.02 13.58 46.62
CA LEU A 7 23.12 14.59 46.04
C LEU A 7 23.62 15.16 44.70
N LEU A 8 24.92 15.45 44.56
CA LEU A 8 25.52 15.90 43.29
C LEU A 8 25.53 14.80 42.21
N CYS A 9 25.71 13.53 42.60
CA CYS A 9 25.61 12.41 41.67
C CYS A 9 24.13 12.14 41.29
N SER A 10 23.20 12.42 42.20
CA SER A 10 21.76 12.38 41.93
C SER A 10 21.29 13.52 41.03
N SER A 11 21.78 14.76 41.20
CA SER A 11 21.43 15.86 40.30
C SER A 11 21.96 15.59 38.91
N ARG A 12 23.27 15.30 38.75
CA ARG A 12 23.86 15.00 37.44
C ARG A 12 23.17 13.85 36.70
N ARG A 13 22.63 12.86 37.42
CA ARG A 13 21.79 11.80 36.80
C ARG A 13 20.41 12.31 36.39
N LEU A 14 19.79 13.19 37.17
CA LEU A 14 18.53 13.85 36.82
C LEU A 14 18.71 14.77 35.61
N ASP A 15 19.75 15.61 35.63
CA ASP A 15 20.10 16.57 34.59
C ASP A 15 20.32 15.84 33.25
N LEU A 16 21.11 14.76 33.28
CA LEU A 16 21.34 13.89 32.12
C LEU A 16 20.04 13.25 31.59
N VAL A 17 19.16 12.77 32.48
CA VAL A 17 17.86 12.18 32.09
C VAL A 17 16.93 13.23 31.49
N VAL A 18 16.89 14.44 32.04
CA VAL A 18 16.09 15.56 31.50
C VAL A 18 16.63 15.99 30.13
N GLU A 19 17.94 16.12 29.97
CA GLU A 19 18.60 16.45 28.71
C GLU A 19 18.29 15.40 27.63
N HIS A 20 18.51 14.10 27.92
CA HIS A 20 18.22 13.01 26.98
C HIS A 20 16.73 12.94 26.62
N THR A 21 15.84 13.07 27.60
CA THR A 21 14.38 13.06 27.36
C THR A 21 13.97 14.26 26.51
N SER A 22 14.58 15.43 26.73
CA SER A 22 14.30 16.65 25.96
C SER A 22 14.78 16.53 24.51
N ILE A 23 15.99 16.00 24.28
CA ILE A 23 16.52 15.74 22.94
C ILE A 23 15.64 14.72 22.19
N ILE A 24 15.31 13.59 22.83
CA ILE A 24 14.42 12.57 22.24
C ILE A 24 13.06 13.18 21.90
N THR A 25 12.47 13.95 22.81
CA THR A 25 11.15 14.59 22.58
C THR A 25 11.21 15.64 21.48
N TRP A 26 12.30 16.43 21.38
CA TRP A 26 12.49 17.42 20.32
C TRP A 26 12.65 16.77 18.95
N VAL A 27 13.49 15.74 18.82
CA VAL A 27 13.64 14.98 17.58
C VAL A 27 12.32 14.32 17.20
N ALA A 28 11.68 13.60 18.12
CA ALA A 28 10.43 12.90 17.85
C ALA A 28 9.27 13.86 17.48
N ALA A 29 9.16 15.02 18.14
CA ALA A 29 8.18 16.04 17.76
C ALA A 29 8.47 16.64 16.37
N SER A 30 9.74 16.87 16.04
CA SER A 30 10.16 17.36 14.72
C SER A 30 9.85 16.34 13.62
N SER A 31 10.11 15.05 13.88
CA SER A 31 9.74 13.95 12.99
C SER A 31 8.24 13.81 12.83
N GLN A 32 7.45 13.87 13.91
CA GLN A 32 5.98 13.79 13.84
C GLN A 32 5.41 14.88 12.94
N ILE A 33 5.84 16.14 13.12
CA ILE A 33 5.34 17.27 12.33
C ILE A 33 5.76 17.13 10.86
N ALA A 34 7.03 16.79 10.59
CA ALA A 34 7.50 16.59 9.23
C ALA A 34 6.74 15.46 8.51
N PHE A 35 6.56 14.31 9.18
CA PHE A 35 5.82 13.18 8.62
C PHE A 35 4.33 13.50 8.40
N TYR A 36 3.71 14.25 9.30
CA TYR A 36 2.32 14.71 9.14
C TYR A 36 2.18 15.68 7.95
N VAL A 37 3.13 16.61 7.76
CA VAL A 37 3.14 17.50 6.59
C VAL A 37 3.30 16.70 5.28
N GLU A 38 4.18 15.68 5.28
CA GLU A 38 4.45 14.87 4.09
C GLU A 38 3.30 13.91 3.73
N THR A 39 2.64 13.30 4.72
CA THR A 39 1.72 12.17 4.50
C THR A 39 0.26 12.41 4.92
N SER A 40 0.00 13.47 5.70
CA SER A 40 -1.23 13.64 6.51
C SER A 40 -1.56 12.42 7.42
N GLY A 41 -0.52 11.67 7.80
CA GLY A 41 -0.57 10.57 8.76
C GLY A 41 0.20 10.89 10.04
N ASP A 42 -0.07 10.12 11.09
CA ASP A 42 0.71 10.16 12.33
C ASP A 42 1.79 9.06 12.31
N ILE A 43 2.98 9.33 12.87
CA ILE A 43 4.00 8.28 13.03
C ILE A 43 3.50 7.22 14.02
N ALA A 44 3.30 6.01 13.51
CA ALA A 44 3.18 4.82 14.33
C ALA A 44 4.55 4.46 14.93
N TRP A 45 4.89 5.07 16.07
CA TRP A 45 6.17 4.85 16.77
C TRP A 45 6.46 3.39 17.11
N SER A 46 5.43 2.54 17.21
CA SER A 46 5.56 1.08 17.31
C SER A 46 6.27 0.46 16.10
N SER A 47 6.01 0.96 14.90
CA SER A 47 6.46 0.36 13.63
C SER A 47 7.74 1.02 13.09
N ALA A 48 8.28 2.04 13.77
CA ALA A 48 9.47 2.79 13.36
C ALA A 48 10.76 1.94 13.36
N GLY A 49 10.85 0.90 14.19
CA GLY A 49 11.99 -0.04 14.24
C GLY A 49 12.20 -0.85 12.96
N ASN A 50 11.15 -1.00 12.14
CA ASN A 50 11.20 -1.80 10.91
C ASN A 50 12.10 -1.17 9.83
N PHE A 51 12.17 0.16 9.77
CA PHE A 51 12.95 0.89 8.76
C PHE A 51 14.44 0.97 9.08
N ALA A 52 14.83 0.85 10.36
CA ALA A 52 16.21 1.06 10.81
C ALA A 52 17.18 -0.08 10.45
N ASN A 53 16.66 -1.23 10.01
CA ASN A 53 17.44 -2.45 9.75
C ASN A 53 17.64 -2.75 8.26
N ASP A 54 17.08 -1.92 7.37
CA ASP A 54 17.23 -1.99 5.91
C ASP A 54 17.93 -0.72 5.42
N TRP A 55 18.95 -0.85 4.57
CA TRP A 55 19.68 0.30 4.03
C TRP A 55 18.83 1.15 3.09
N ASP A 56 17.92 0.54 2.31
CA ASP A 56 17.03 1.29 1.43
C ASP A 56 15.86 1.91 2.22
N GLY A 57 15.33 1.21 3.24
CA GLY A 57 14.46 1.79 4.26
C GLY A 57 15.08 2.97 5.03
N VAL A 58 16.38 2.92 5.34
CA VAL A 58 17.12 4.05 5.91
C VAL A 58 17.27 5.20 4.90
N ARG A 59 17.45 4.92 3.60
CA ARG A 59 17.43 5.99 2.56
C ARG A 59 16.07 6.69 2.50
N LEU A 60 14.97 5.94 2.58
CA LEU A 60 13.60 6.48 2.65
C LEU A 60 13.36 7.32 3.93
N LEU A 61 13.92 6.93 5.08
CA LEU A 61 13.91 7.79 6.28
C LEU A 61 14.74 9.07 6.09
N LEU A 62 15.89 8.96 5.41
CA LEU A 62 16.81 10.08 5.20
C LEU A 62 16.32 11.07 4.13
N SER A 63 15.49 10.67 3.16
CA SER A 63 14.91 11.62 2.20
C SER A 63 13.99 12.64 2.88
N GLY A 64 13.29 12.26 3.95
CA GLY A 64 12.49 13.19 4.77
C GLY A 64 13.30 14.08 5.72
N SER A 65 14.63 13.92 5.80
CA SER A 65 15.46 14.59 6.82
C SER A 65 15.46 16.13 6.72
N SER A 66 15.28 16.69 5.53
CA SER A 66 15.16 18.13 5.30
C SER A 66 13.94 18.73 6.02
N GLY A 67 12.77 18.10 5.89
CA GLY A 67 11.55 18.48 6.61
C GLY A 67 11.71 18.37 8.12
N VAL A 68 12.35 17.30 8.61
CA VAL A 68 12.65 17.12 10.04
C VAL A 68 13.57 18.23 10.55
N LEU A 69 14.62 18.59 9.83
CA LEU A 69 15.56 19.66 10.21
C LEU A 69 14.88 21.04 10.22
N LEU A 70 14.01 21.33 9.26
CA LEU A 70 13.22 22.57 9.24
C LEU A 70 12.26 22.65 10.43
N CYS A 71 11.54 21.56 10.74
CA CYS A 71 10.66 21.49 11.92
C CYS A 71 11.46 21.64 13.22
N ALA A 72 12.62 20.99 13.31
CA ALA A 72 13.52 21.06 14.46
C ALA A 72 14.03 22.49 14.71
N ALA A 73 14.44 23.19 13.65
CA ALA A 73 14.86 24.59 13.70
C ALA A 73 13.69 25.53 14.08
N ALA A 74 12.49 25.28 13.56
CA ALA A 74 11.29 26.06 13.91
C ALA A 74 10.92 25.90 15.39
N ILE A 75 10.90 24.67 15.92
CA ILE A 75 10.66 24.39 17.34
C ILE A 75 11.74 25.05 18.21
N ALA A 76 13.02 24.92 17.84
CA ALA A 76 14.12 25.52 18.60
C ALA A 76 14.04 27.06 18.62
N THR A 77 13.67 27.67 17.49
CA THR A 77 13.48 29.14 17.38
C THR A 77 12.32 29.61 18.23
N ALA A 78 11.16 28.94 18.14
CA ALA A 78 9.99 29.24 18.96
C ALA A 78 10.31 29.11 20.45
N ALA A 79 10.94 28.00 20.86
CA ALA A 79 11.38 27.76 22.22
C ALA A 79 12.36 28.85 22.71
N TYR A 80 13.33 29.26 21.89
CA TYR A 80 14.30 30.31 22.23
C TYR A 80 13.61 31.66 22.49
N LEU A 81 12.63 32.03 21.67
CA LEU A 81 11.87 33.29 21.81
C LEU A 81 11.01 33.32 23.07
N ILE A 82 10.39 32.20 23.45
CA ILE A 82 9.46 32.13 24.60
C ILE A 82 10.11 31.65 25.91
N LYS A 83 11.38 31.21 25.89
CA LYS A 83 12.04 30.57 27.06
C LYS A 83 11.92 31.37 28.36
N ASN A 84 12.11 32.69 28.31
CA ASN A 84 12.07 33.54 29.51
C ASN A 84 10.66 33.61 30.12
N LEU A 85 9.63 33.65 29.26
CA LEU A 85 8.22 33.63 29.68
C LEU A 85 7.83 32.27 30.26
N LEU A 86 8.25 31.17 29.60
CA LEU A 86 8.04 29.81 30.09
C LEU A 86 8.74 29.57 31.43
N TYR A 87 10.03 29.90 31.57
CA TYR A 87 10.76 29.72 32.82
C TYR A 87 10.16 30.54 33.96
N ALA A 88 9.77 31.80 33.72
CA ALA A 88 9.08 32.61 34.72
C ALA A 88 7.72 31.99 35.13
N GLY A 89 6.93 31.52 34.18
CA GLY A 89 5.63 30.88 34.42
C GLY A 89 5.75 29.55 35.19
N VAL A 90 6.70 28.68 34.79
CA VAL A 90 6.96 27.39 35.45
C VAL A 90 7.54 27.59 36.84
N ALA A 91 8.48 28.52 37.03
CA ALA A 91 9.01 28.87 38.35
C ALA A 91 7.91 29.39 39.28
N PHE A 92 7.05 30.28 38.79
CA PHE A 92 5.88 30.77 39.53
C PHE A 92 4.90 29.64 39.89
N PHE A 93 4.61 28.73 38.97
CA PHE A 93 3.73 27.58 39.21
C PHE A 93 4.31 26.62 40.24
N LEU A 94 5.57 26.19 40.07
CA LEU A 94 6.25 25.26 40.99
C LEU A 94 6.39 25.87 42.38
N HIS A 95 6.76 27.15 42.49
CA HIS A 95 6.82 27.86 43.76
C HIS A 95 5.44 27.93 44.43
N SER A 96 4.41 28.27 43.66
CA SER A 96 3.03 28.30 44.16
C SER A 96 2.58 26.92 44.64
N ALA A 97 2.76 25.86 43.85
CA ALA A 97 2.42 24.49 44.22
C ALA A 97 3.16 24.00 45.49
N TRP A 98 4.45 24.31 45.60
CA TRP A 98 5.25 24.01 46.79
C TRP A 98 4.76 24.75 48.03
N SER A 99 4.30 26.00 47.87
CA SER A 99 3.69 26.79 48.96
C SER A 99 2.34 26.20 49.42
N VAL A 100 1.54 25.63 48.50
CA VAL A 100 0.29 24.92 48.83
C VAL A 100 0.61 23.65 49.64
N LEU A 101 1.56 22.83 49.18
CA LEU A 101 1.92 21.56 49.80
C LEU A 101 2.53 21.69 51.20
N ARG A 102 3.26 22.78 51.48
CA ARG A 102 3.88 23.02 52.80
C ARG A 102 3.06 23.88 53.76
N GLY A 103 1.93 24.43 53.32
CA GLY A 103 0.94 25.07 54.20
C GLY A 103 1.44 26.25 55.02
N HIS A 104 2.44 27.03 54.56
CA HIS A 104 3.03 28.10 55.36
C HIS A 104 3.13 29.46 54.63
N ASP A 105 2.72 30.50 55.34
CA ASP A 105 2.44 31.87 54.86
C ASP A 105 3.63 32.84 55.00
N GLN A 106 4.87 32.43 54.68
CA GLN A 106 6.03 33.33 54.88
C GLN A 106 7.13 33.31 53.80
N THR A 107 7.44 34.54 53.37
CA THR A 107 8.67 35.06 52.71
C THR A 107 8.82 34.99 51.18
N VAL A 108 8.13 35.94 50.53
CA VAL A 108 8.54 36.56 49.24
C VAL A 108 10.02 37.00 49.24
N THR A 109 10.59 37.29 50.41
CA THR A 109 11.98 37.72 50.62
C THR A 109 13.04 36.74 50.11
N ARG A 110 12.74 35.44 49.97
CA ARG A 110 13.70 34.44 49.45
C ARG A 110 13.80 34.44 47.92
N TYR A 111 12.85 35.03 47.21
CA TYR A 111 12.84 35.08 45.74
C TYR A 111 14.00 35.92 45.19
N ARG A 112 14.34 37.02 45.88
CA ARG A 112 15.52 37.87 45.59
C ARG A 112 16.89 37.23 45.88
N ALA A 113 16.94 36.08 46.55
CA ALA A 113 18.20 35.34 46.71
C ALA A 113 18.34 34.29 45.60
N LEU A 114 17.31 33.48 45.41
CA LEU A 114 17.32 32.40 44.43
C LEU A 114 17.35 32.87 42.97
N GLN A 115 16.68 33.98 42.62
CA GLN A 115 16.76 34.50 41.25
C GLN A 115 18.16 35.05 40.95
N THR A 116 18.76 35.76 41.89
CA THR A 116 20.10 36.36 41.72
C THR A 116 21.21 35.31 41.75
N ASP A 117 21.11 34.27 42.59
CA ASP A 117 22.01 33.11 42.55
C ASP A 117 21.87 32.34 41.22
N LEU A 118 20.64 32.12 40.71
CA LEU A 118 20.43 31.38 39.47
C LEU A 118 20.92 32.17 38.24
N GLU A 119 20.66 33.49 38.20
CA GLU A 119 21.21 34.38 37.18
C GLU A 119 22.76 34.43 37.24
N GLN A 120 23.37 34.57 38.43
CA GLN A 120 24.83 34.54 38.55
C GLN A 120 25.45 33.19 38.16
N THR A 121 24.81 32.06 38.51
CA THR A 121 25.33 30.73 38.17
C THR A 121 25.27 30.49 36.66
N LEU A 122 24.13 30.80 36.02
CA LEU A 122 23.95 30.66 34.56
C LEU A 122 24.89 31.56 33.74
N TRP A 123 25.16 32.79 34.22
CA TRP A 123 26.17 33.64 33.57
C TRP A 123 27.59 33.10 33.76
N SER A 124 27.94 32.56 34.94
CA SER A 124 29.30 32.04 35.19
C SER A 124 29.66 30.81 34.34
N GLU A 125 28.73 29.87 34.14
CA GLU A 125 28.98 28.71 33.28
C GLU A 125 29.05 29.10 31.79
N SER A 126 28.30 30.12 31.35
CA SER A 126 28.42 30.64 29.98
C SER A 126 29.75 31.35 29.71
N SER A 127 30.31 32.06 30.71
CA SER A 127 31.59 32.77 30.56
C SER A 127 32.80 31.84 30.40
N SER A 128 32.79 30.66 31.03
CA SER A 128 33.91 29.71 30.95
C SER A 128 34.07 29.00 29.59
N ILE A 129 33.14 29.18 28.65
CA ILE A 129 33.14 28.54 27.33
C ILE A 129 33.61 29.50 26.22
N PHE A 130 33.70 30.81 26.49
CA PHE A 130 33.98 31.84 25.47
C PHE A 130 35.34 32.56 25.63
N GLU A 131 36.16 32.20 26.62
CA GLU A 131 37.42 32.91 26.93
C GLU A 131 38.61 32.56 26.02
N GLU A 132 38.42 31.78 24.95
CA GLU A 132 39.48 31.47 23.96
C GLU A 132 39.39 32.31 22.66
N TYR A 133 38.38 33.20 22.52
CA TYR A 133 38.23 33.97 21.28
C TYR A 133 37.57 35.36 21.44
N LYS A 134 38.37 36.36 21.86
CA LYS A 134 38.23 37.80 21.50
C LYS A 134 39.35 38.67 22.11
N ASP A 135 40.50 38.69 21.45
CA ASP A 135 41.21 39.96 21.28
C ASP A 135 40.48 40.77 20.19
N ASP A 136 40.56 42.11 20.29
CA ASP A 136 39.99 43.10 19.36
C ASP A 136 38.50 42.97 19.00
N ILE A 137 37.66 43.75 19.69
CA ILE A 137 36.75 44.76 19.09
C ILE A 137 36.13 45.58 20.22
N SER A 138 36.43 46.88 20.25
CA SER A 138 35.75 47.86 21.10
C SER A 138 34.42 48.28 20.46
N LEU A 139 33.29 48.01 21.12
CA LEU A 139 31.99 48.57 20.74
C LEU A 139 31.24 49.14 21.95
N ASP A 140 30.73 50.33 21.71
CA ASP A 140 30.25 51.38 22.60
C ASP A 140 29.03 51.02 23.48
N ASP A 141 28.84 51.77 24.57
CA ASP A 141 27.73 51.57 25.52
C ASP A 141 26.35 51.88 24.91
N GLY A 142 25.43 50.91 25.01
CA GLY A 142 24.01 51.05 24.66
C GLY A 142 23.12 50.89 25.91
N PRO A 143 22.01 51.65 26.06
CA PRO A 143 21.40 51.89 27.36
C PRO A 143 20.72 50.66 27.98
N LEU A 144 21.13 50.35 29.21
CA LEU A 144 20.40 49.47 30.12
C LEU A 144 18.95 49.98 30.30
N LEU A 145 17.99 49.22 29.78
CA LEU A 145 16.57 49.39 30.11
C LEU A 145 16.34 48.93 31.56
N ASP A 146 16.44 49.88 32.49
CA ASP A 146 16.06 49.70 33.90
C ASP A 146 14.54 49.53 34.05
N ALA A 147 14.07 48.34 33.65
CA ALA A 147 12.68 47.91 33.78
C ALA A 147 12.40 47.52 35.24
N SER A 148 12.34 48.52 36.12
CA SER A 148 11.91 48.39 37.51
C SER A 148 10.41 48.06 37.62
N VAL A 149 10.04 46.82 37.26
CA VAL A 149 8.67 46.30 37.35
C VAL A 149 8.25 46.20 38.82
N SER A 150 7.58 47.25 39.29
CA SER A 150 6.98 47.31 40.62
C SER A 150 5.75 46.41 40.71
N TYR A 151 5.95 45.14 41.06
CA TYR A 151 4.86 44.18 41.26
C TYR A 151 4.04 44.56 42.50
N ARG A 152 2.86 45.17 42.27
CA ARG A 152 1.91 45.52 43.32
C ARG A 152 1.25 44.27 43.92
N SER A 153 1.36 44.16 45.25
CA SER A 153 0.54 43.33 46.16
C SER A 153 0.59 41.81 45.94
N PRO A 154 0.68 41.01 47.03
CA PRO A 154 0.54 39.57 46.89
C PRO A 154 -0.87 39.23 46.42
N CYS A 155 -0.99 38.43 45.36
CA CYS A 155 -2.27 37.77 45.05
C CYS A 155 -2.74 37.02 46.31
N PRO A 156 -4.03 37.11 46.68
CA PRO A 156 -4.53 36.43 47.86
C PRO A 156 -4.19 34.94 47.85
N LEU A 157 -3.86 34.37 49.00
CA LEU A 157 -3.41 32.98 49.12
C LEU A 157 -4.44 31.95 48.61
N TRP A 158 -5.72 32.32 48.58
CA TRP A 158 -6.78 31.53 47.95
C TRP A 158 -6.80 31.63 46.42
N LEU A 159 -6.35 32.76 45.86
CA LEU A 159 -6.27 33.03 44.43
C LEU A 159 -5.06 32.31 43.82
N SER A 160 -3.91 32.28 44.50
CA SER A 160 -2.76 31.46 44.09
C SER A 160 -3.01 29.96 44.25
N ARG A 161 -3.67 29.54 45.34
CA ARG A 161 -4.18 28.16 45.48
C ARG A 161 -5.17 27.81 44.37
N GLY A 162 -6.09 28.71 44.02
CA GLY A 162 -7.02 28.55 42.91
C GLY A 162 -6.31 28.40 41.57
N LEU A 163 -5.31 29.23 41.28
CA LEU A 163 -4.54 29.17 40.02
C LEU A 163 -3.69 27.90 39.87
N VAL A 164 -3.23 27.29 40.97
CA VAL A 164 -2.51 26.00 40.94
C VAL A 164 -3.47 24.80 40.92
N LEU A 165 -4.51 24.84 41.74
CA LEU A 165 -5.46 23.74 41.84
C LEU A 165 -6.43 23.69 40.66
N ALA A 166 -6.75 24.80 40.00
CA ALA A 166 -7.67 24.80 38.87
C ALA A 166 -7.15 23.94 37.69
N PRO A 167 -5.90 24.05 37.21
CA PRO A 167 -5.34 23.13 36.22
C PRO A 167 -5.35 21.67 36.67
N VAL A 168 -5.00 21.39 37.93
CA VAL A 168 -4.93 20.02 38.47
C VAL A 168 -6.32 19.39 38.61
N ILE A 169 -7.29 20.14 39.14
CA ILE A 169 -8.69 19.74 39.25
C ILE A 169 -9.32 19.63 37.87
N PHE A 170 -9.03 20.54 36.95
CA PHE A 170 -9.49 20.47 35.56
C PHE A 170 -8.98 19.20 34.87
N LEU A 171 -7.67 18.90 34.97
CA LEU A 171 -7.10 17.66 34.46
C LEU A 171 -7.69 16.42 35.14
N ALA A 172 -7.90 16.42 36.46
CA ALA A 172 -8.51 15.30 37.19
C ALA A 172 -9.99 15.09 36.79
N VAL A 173 -10.77 16.16 36.67
CA VAL A 173 -12.17 16.12 36.20
C VAL A 173 -12.22 15.65 34.75
N LEU A 174 -11.32 16.14 33.87
CA LEU A 174 -11.19 15.62 32.52
C LEU A 174 -10.89 14.11 32.51
N GLN A 175 -9.96 13.61 33.33
CA GLN A 175 -9.67 12.15 33.38
C GLN A 175 -10.83 11.31 33.94
N ILE A 176 -11.77 11.91 34.69
CA ILE A 176 -12.96 11.22 35.23
C ILE A 176 -14.16 11.29 34.28
N VAL A 177 -14.40 12.45 33.65
CA VAL A 177 -15.58 12.73 32.81
C VAL A 177 -15.36 12.33 31.35
N ARG A 178 -14.10 12.21 30.90
CA ARG A 178 -13.74 11.82 29.53
C ARG A 178 -14.21 10.40 29.19
N PRO A 179 -14.90 10.20 28.05
CA PRO A 179 -15.23 8.87 27.57
C PRO A 179 -13.96 8.03 27.36
N ARG A 180 -14.01 6.75 27.72
CA ARG A 180 -12.92 5.79 27.47
C ARG A 180 -12.93 5.22 26.05
N THR A 181 -13.95 5.56 25.26
CA THR A 181 -14.10 5.18 23.85
C THR A 181 -13.34 6.17 22.95
N GLN A 182 -12.95 5.72 21.76
CA GLN A 182 -12.36 6.60 20.74
C GLN A 182 -13.31 7.76 20.35
N PRO A 183 -12.80 8.92 19.91
CA PRO A 183 -11.38 9.28 19.69
C PRO A 183 -10.63 9.64 20.99
N TYR A 184 -11.37 9.78 22.10
CA TYR A 184 -10.87 10.56 23.22
C TYR A 184 -9.54 10.08 23.81
N PRO A 185 -9.29 8.77 24.05
CA PRO A 185 -7.99 8.25 24.53
C PRO A 185 -6.76 8.75 23.77
N HIS A 186 -6.82 8.80 22.43
CA HIS A 186 -5.71 9.24 21.58
C HIS A 186 -5.32 10.70 21.86
N LEU A 187 -6.31 11.58 21.92
CA LEU A 187 -6.16 13.04 21.99
C LEU A 187 -5.55 13.60 23.30
N SER A 188 -5.15 12.76 24.27
CA SER A 188 -4.40 13.21 25.46
C SER A 188 -3.07 12.48 25.68
N GLY A 189 -2.61 11.70 24.71
CA GLY A 189 -1.29 11.10 24.79
C GLY A 189 -0.22 12.18 24.67
N THR A 190 0.62 12.36 25.68
CA THR A 190 1.83 13.19 25.51
C THR A 190 2.93 12.31 24.91
N LEU A 191 3.77 12.90 24.06
CA LEU A 191 4.78 12.17 23.26
C LEU A 191 5.59 11.14 24.09
N PRO A 192 6.11 11.46 25.30
CA PRO A 192 6.86 10.50 26.10
C PRO A 192 6.05 9.28 26.55
N PHE A 193 4.73 9.41 26.78
CA PHE A 193 3.88 8.26 27.11
C PHE A 193 3.46 7.48 25.87
N ASN A 194 3.28 8.13 24.72
CA ASN A 194 3.01 7.45 23.44
C ASN A 194 4.21 6.61 22.99
N LEU A 195 5.45 7.10 23.21
CA LEU A 195 6.68 6.32 23.01
C LEU A 195 6.76 5.09 23.94
N VAL A 196 6.12 5.12 25.11
CA VAL A 196 6.03 3.96 26.03
C VAL A 196 4.85 3.03 25.69
N GLN A 197 3.83 3.50 24.96
CA GLN A 197 2.72 2.66 24.51
C GLN A 197 3.14 1.56 23.51
N VAL A 198 4.34 1.64 22.93
CA VAL A 198 5.00 0.56 22.18
C VAL A 198 5.04 -0.77 22.97
N PHE A 199 5.03 -0.72 24.30
CA PHE A 199 5.01 -1.89 25.19
C PHE A 199 3.60 -2.32 25.65
N SER A 200 2.54 -1.69 25.14
CA SER A 200 1.15 -2.03 25.49
C SER A 200 0.56 -3.07 24.52
N PRO A 201 -0.29 -4.00 24.97
CA PRO A 201 -0.93 -4.96 24.07
C PRO A 201 -1.90 -4.25 23.10
N PRO A 202 -1.97 -4.67 21.83
CA PRO A 202 -2.84 -4.08 20.82
C PRO A 202 -4.33 -4.28 21.14
N PRO A 203 -5.23 -3.46 20.56
CA PRO A 203 -6.65 -3.40 20.94
C PRO A 203 -7.50 -4.57 20.42
N SER A 204 -6.95 -5.50 19.62
CA SER A 204 -7.69 -6.56 18.94
C SER A 204 -6.89 -7.87 18.90
N ASP A 205 -7.57 -9.00 19.16
CA ASP A 205 -6.98 -10.35 19.11
C ASP A 205 -6.39 -10.70 17.73
N PHE A 206 -6.86 -10.05 16.66
CA PHE A 206 -6.31 -10.23 15.30
C PHE A 206 -4.85 -9.77 15.18
N CYS A 207 -4.49 -8.75 15.96
CA CYS A 207 -3.19 -8.10 15.93
C CYS A 207 -2.13 -8.91 16.67
N LEU A 208 -2.56 -9.71 17.65
CA LEU A 208 -1.68 -10.57 18.43
C LEU A 208 -1.13 -11.74 17.59
N PRO A 209 0.08 -12.23 17.89
CA PRO A 209 0.58 -13.48 17.31
C PRO A 209 -0.27 -14.64 17.81
N GLY A 210 -0.66 -15.53 16.90
CA GLY A 210 -1.59 -16.60 17.21
C GLY A 210 -1.84 -17.52 16.02
N LEU A 211 -1.80 -18.82 16.25
CA LEU A 211 -1.91 -19.81 15.18
C LEU A 211 -3.40 -20.04 14.84
N VAL A 212 -3.82 -19.64 13.63
CA VAL A 212 -5.15 -19.95 13.08
C VAL A 212 -5.21 -21.44 12.73
N LYS A 213 -5.52 -22.27 13.74
CA LYS A 213 -5.47 -23.74 13.63
C LYS A 213 -6.56 -24.35 12.75
N SER A 214 -7.62 -23.60 12.46
CA SER A 214 -8.84 -24.05 11.77
C SER A 214 -9.59 -22.88 11.12
N MET A 215 -10.32 -23.16 10.04
CA MET A 215 -11.25 -22.21 9.42
C MET A 215 -12.28 -21.70 10.43
N LYS A 216 -12.53 -20.38 10.43
CA LYS A 216 -13.57 -19.75 11.25
C LYS A 216 -14.94 -19.95 10.60
N PRO A 217 -16.04 -20.12 11.38
CA PRO A 217 -17.39 -20.15 10.83
C PRO A 217 -17.68 -18.92 9.96
N PHE A 218 -18.27 -19.13 8.78
CA PHE A 218 -18.66 -18.03 7.90
C PHE A 218 -19.82 -17.24 8.51
N PRO A 219 -19.76 -15.89 8.59
CA PRO A 219 -20.72 -15.10 9.36
C PRO A 219 -22.12 -15.00 8.76
N LEU A 220 -22.30 -15.35 7.47
CA LEU A 220 -23.59 -15.33 6.78
C LEU A 220 -24.03 -16.77 6.42
N PRO A 221 -24.34 -17.61 7.43
CA PRO A 221 -24.54 -19.06 7.23
C PRO A 221 -25.75 -19.40 6.34
N HIS A 222 -26.72 -18.50 6.24
CA HIS A 222 -27.91 -18.68 5.40
C HIS A 222 -27.57 -18.72 3.90
N LEU A 223 -26.50 -18.05 3.48
CA LEU A 223 -25.99 -18.07 2.10
C LEU A 223 -25.32 -19.41 1.71
N LEU A 224 -25.02 -20.27 2.69
CA LEU A 224 -24.37 -21.56 2.49
C LEU A 224 -25.35 -22.75 2.62
N ALA A 225 -26.66 -22.48 2.50
CA ALA A 225 -27.68 -23.52 2.60
C ALA A 225 -27.51 -24.59 1.50
N THR A 226 -27.75 -25.86 1.85
CA THR A 226 -27.53 -27.03 0.97
C THR A 226 -28.31 -26.99 -0.35
N GLN A 227 -29.39 -26.20 -0.41
CA GLN A 227 -30.17 -25.93 -1.61
C GLN A 227 -29.42 -25.11 -2.69
N HIS A 228 -28.33 -24.43 -2.31
CA HIS A 228 -27.47 -23.63 -3.21
C HIS A 228 -26.19 -24.39 -3.62
N TRP A 229 -26.00 -25.63 -3.15
CA TRP A 229 -24.83 -26.43 -3.50
C TRP A 229 -24.88 -26.86 -4.97
N THR A 230 -23.76 -26.70 -5.68
CA THR A 230 -23.65 -27.06 -7.10
C THR A 230 -22.84 -28.36 -7.27
N PRO A 231 -23.27 -29.27 -8.16
CA PRO A 231 -22.49 -30.45 -8.51
C PRO A 231 -21.31 -30.07 -9.42
N ARG A 232 -20.30 -30.94 -9.50
CA ARG A 232 -19.17 -30.77 -10.44
C ARG A 232 -19.68 -30.74 -11.88
N HIS A 233 -19.20 -29.78 -12.67
CA HIS A 233 -19.55 -29.64 -14.10
C HIS A 233 -18.28 -29.56 -14.96
N GLY A 234 -17.89 -30.68 -15.57
CA GLY A 234 -16.63 -30.80 -16.33
C GLY A 234 -15.41 -30.54 -15.44
N TYR A 235 -14.64 -29.50 -15.80
CA TYR A 235 -13.50 -29.03 -14.99
C TYR A 235 -13.92 -28.18 -13.78
N ILE A 236 -15.13 -27.60 -13.77
CA ILE A 236 -15.60 -26.76 -12.66
C ILE A 236 -15.89 -27.66 -11.44
N PRO A 237 -15.20 -27.46 -10.29
CA PRO A 237 -15.46 -28.22 -9.06
C PRO A 237 -16.88 -28.01 -8.53
N SER A 238 -17.36 -28.95 -7.72
CA SER A 238 -18.61 -28.79 -6.97
C SER A 238 -18.46 -27.75 -5.87
N TRP A 239 -19.41 -26.84 -5.70
CA TRP A 239 -19.42 -25.89 -4.58
C TRP A 239 -20.34 -26.39 -3.46
N GLN A 240 -19.75 -26.73 -2.30
CA GLN A 240 -20.45 -27.36 -1.17
C GLN A 240 -19.95 -26.87 0.21
N PRO A 241 -19.86 -25.56 0.47
CA PRO A 241 -19.34 -25.08 1.74
C PRO A 241 -20.33 -25.25 2.90
N SER A 242 -19.77 -25.25 4.11
CA SER A 242 -20.51 -25.32 5.36
C SER A 242 -20.21 -24.12 6.24
N ALA A 243 -21.23 -23.62 6.94
CA ALA A 243 -21.02 -22.64 8.01
C ALA A 243 -20.22 -23.22 9.20
N ASN A 244 -20.27 -24.53 9.42
CA ASN A 244 -19.51 -25.22 10.46
C ASN A 244 -18.85 -26.50 9.93
N TRP A 245 -17.54 -26.43 9.75
CA TRP A 245 -16.69 -27.52 9.23
C TRP A 245 -16.46 -28.67 10.20
N SER A 246 -16.83 -28.50 11.47
CA SER A 246 -16.81 -29.57 12.48
C SER A 246 -18.13 -30.35 12.57
N ALA A 247 -19.10 -30.06 11.69
CA ALA A 247 -20.38 -30.75 11.66
C ALA A 247 -20.25 -32.22 11.16
N PRO A 248 -20.88 -33.21 11.81
CA PRO A 248 -20.89 -34.58 11.33
C PRO A 248 -21.60 -34.69 9.96
N GLY A 249 -20.92 -35.27 8.96
CA GLY A 249 -21.50 -35.56 7.64
C GLY A 249 -20.74 -34.98 6.44
N LEU A 250 -19.81 -34.05 6.64
CA LEU A 250 -18.93 -33.53 5.58
C LEU A 250 -17.95 -34.61 5.11
N ASN A 251 -18.23 -35.23 3.95
CA ASN A 251 -17.33 -36.21 3.35
C ASN A 251 -16.21 -35.55 2.54
N MET A 252 -15.11 -35.21 3.21
CA MET A 252 -13.97 -34.49 2.61
C MET A 252 -12.98 -35.38 1.83
N THR A 253 -13.30 -36.65 1.53
CA THR A 253 -12.37 -37.58 0.84
C THR A 253 -11.95 -37.12 -0.57
N PHE A 254 -12.72 -36.23 -1.20
CA PHE A 254 -12.37 -35.64 -2.49
C PHE A 254 -11.13 -34.73 -2.44
N LEU A 255 -10.80 -34.16 -1.28
CA LEU A 255 -9.67 -33.24 -1.09
C LEU A 255 -8.30 -33.92 -0.99
N ALA A 256 -8.26 -35.26 -0.89
CA ALA A 256 -7.08 -36.01 -0.46
C ALA A 256 -6.25 -36.66 -1.58
N HIS A 257 -6.45 -36.26 -2.85
CA HIS A 257 -5.83 -36.94 -4.00
C HIS A 257 -4.92 -36.00 -4.81
N ARG A 258 -3.66 -36.41 -5.03
CA ARG A 258 -2.76 -35.76 -6.00
C ARG A 258 -3.37 -35.88 -7.40
N PRO A 259 -3.52 -34.79 -8.16
CA PRO A 259 -4.06 -34.85 -9.52
C PRO A 259 -3.12 -35.59 -10.48
N HIS A 260 -3.68 -36.30 -11.46
CA HIS A 260 -2.90 -37.09 -12.43
C HIS A 260 -2.11 -36.22 -13.42
N TRP A 261 -2.54 -34.97 -13.63
CA TRP A 261 -1.86 -34.00 -14.50
C TRP A 261 -0.62 -33.37 -13.86
N LEU A 262 -0.38 -33.57 -12.55
CA LEU A 262 0.79 -33.04 -11.86
C LEU A 262 1.94 -34.07 -11.86
N PRO A 263 3.03 -33.86 -12.63
CA PRO A 263 4.03 -34.90 -12.91
C PRO A 263 4.83 -35.33 -11.68
N GLY A 264 5.32 -36.57 -11.74
CA GLY A 264 6.23 -37.16 -10.75
C GLY A 264 5.64 -37.42 -9.36
N ASN A 265 6.49 -37.92 -8.44
CA ASN A 265 6.17 -38.07 -7.02
C ASN A 265 6.78 -36.96 -6.14
N ILE A 266 7.46 -35.99 -6.74
CA ILE A 266 8.21 -34.92 -6.05
C ILE A 266 7.29 -33.71 -5.83
N SER A 267 7.67 -32.83 -4.90
CA SER A 267 7.03 -31.52 -4.71
C SER A 267 7.40 -30.58 -5.86
N VAL A 268 6.40 -30.05 -6.57
CA VAL A 268 6.60 -29.04 -7.63
C VAL A 268 6.40 -27.64 -7.00
N PRO A 269 7.31 -26.66 -7.21
CA PRO A 269 7.18 -25.31 -6.62
C PRO A 269 5.88 -24.61 -7.04
N GLY A 270 5.16 -24.03 -6.07
CA GLY A 270 3.86 -23.40 -6.27
C GLY A 270 2.67 -24.37 -6.29
N PHE A 271 2.92 -25.68 -6.32
CA PHE A 271 1.90 -26.74 -6.35
C PHE A 271 1.85 -27.57 -5.06
N GLU A 272 2.47 -27.10 -3.97
CA GLU A 272 2.62 -27.86 -2.72
C GLU A 272 1.29 -28.34 -2.11
N ARG A 273 0.17 -27.63 -2.34
CA ARG A 273 -1.15 -28.03 -1.83
C ARG A 273 -1.65 -29.37 -2.39
N TRP A 274 -1.10 -29.83 -3.51
CA TRP A 274 -1.43 -31.12 -4.14
C TRP A 274 -0.39 -32.22 -3.88
N THR A 275 0.70 -31.92 -3.16
CA THR A 275 1.81 -32.87 -2.95
C THR A 275 1.93 -33.35 -1.50
N LEU A 276 1.11 -32.84 -0.59
CA LEU A 276 1.01 -33.34 0.79
C LEU A 276 0.28 -34.69 0.80
N THR A 277 1.00 -35.74 1.18
CA THR A 277 0.56 -37.15 1.11
C THR A 277 -0.01 -37.71 2.42
N ASP A 278 -0.10 -36.90 3.47
CA ASP A 278 -0.72 -37.32 4.72
C ASP A 278 -2.22 -37.49 4.48
N GLY A 279 -2.72 -38.73 4.54
CA GLY A 279 -4.11 -39.12 4.21
C GLY A 279 -5.21 -38.62 5.17
N LEU A 280 -5.03 -37.42 5.70
CA LEU A 280 -6.00 -36.63 6.44
C LEU A 280 -6.44 -35.46 5.56
N SER A 281 -7.72 -35.09 5.61
CA SER A 281 -8.24 -33.95 4.86
C SER A 281 -7.50 -32.65 5.23
N ASP A 282 -6.67 -32.11 4.33
CA ASP A 282 -5.96 -30.84 4.55
C ASP A 282 -6.93 -29.64 4.45
N THR A 283 -7.54 -29.32 5.59
CA THR A 283 -8.39 -28.14 5.79
C THR A 283 -7.59 -26.83 6.00
N LYS A 284 -6.26 -26.84 5.82
CA LYS A 284 -5.41 -25.63 5.85
C LYS A 284 -5.06 -25.12 4.45
N SER A 285 -5.13 -25.96 3.44
CA SER A 285 -5.01 -25.52 2.04
C SER A 285 -6.26 -24.77 1.56
N TYR A 286 -6.12 -24.09 0.42
CA TYR A 286 -7.25 -23.52 -0.32
C TYR A 286 -7.92 -24.61 -1.17
N HIS A 287 -9.25 -24.65 -1.13
CA HIS A 287 -10.10 -25.52 -1.95
C HIS A 287 -11.34 -24.72 -2.40
N PRO A 288 -11.56 -24.47 -3.70
CA PRO A 288 -12.68 -23.65 -4.19
C PRO A 288 -14.05 -24.26 -3.88
N GLU A 289 -14.12 -25.58 -3.69
CA GLU A 289 -15.32 -26.31 -3.27
C GLU A 289 -15.81 -25.86 -1.89
N LEU A 290 -14.90 -25.32 -1.07
CA LEU A 290 -15.11 -24.95 0.31
C LEU A 290 -15.10 -23.43 0.56
N ASP A 291 -14.72 -22.60 -0.42
CA ASP A 291 -14.66 -21.15 -0.27
C ASP A 291 -16.10 -20.56 -0.34
N PRO A 292 -16.62 -19.98 0.76
CA PRO A 292 -17.96 -19.39 0.76
C PRO A 292 -18.07 -18.16 -0.16
N LEU A 293 -16.97 -17.46 -0.42
CA LEU A 293 -16.91 -16.28 -1.28
C LEU A 293 -16.69 -16.61 -2.76
N LYS A 294 -16.36 -17.86 -3.11
CA LYS A 294 -16.05 -18.23 -4.49
C LYS A 294 -17.31 -18.15 -5.38
N LEU A 295 -17.25 -17.24 -6.36
CA LEU A 295 -18.10 -17.22 -7.55
C LEU A 295 -17.27 -17.63 -8.79
N SER A 296 -17.91 -18.31 -9.75
CA SER A 296 -17.27 -18.76 -10.99
C SER A 296 -18.19 -18.47 -12.17
N ASN A 297 -17.61 -17.89 -13.24
CA ASN A 297 -18.26 -17.64 -14.52
C ASN A 297 -17.73 -18.54 -15.65
N LEU A 298 -17.06 -19.65 -15.32
CA LEU A 298 -16.53 -20.58 -16.31
C LEU A 298 -17.61 -21.45 -16.98
N ASP A 299 -18.83 -21.44 -16.43
CA ASP A 299 -20.05 -21.96 -17.01
C ASP A 299 -20.71 -21.01 -18.02
N GLU A 300 -20.38 -19.71 -17.96
CA GLU A 300 -20.77 -18.72 -18.96
C GLU A 300 -19.90 -18.81 -20.22
N ASP A 301 -20.46 -18.42 -21.36
CA ASP A 301 -19.71 -18.35 -22.62
C ASP A 301 -18.78 -17.12 -22.67
N ILE A 302 -17.77 -17.16 -23.54
CA ILE A 302 -16.91 -16.01 -23.82
C ILE A 302 -17.78 -14.90 -24.43
N LEU A 303 -17.58 -13.66 -23.97
CA LEU A 303 -18.25 -12.47 -24.46
C LEU A 303 -18.20 -12.41 -26.00
N GLY A 304 -19.38 -12.31 -26.63
CA GLY A 304 -19.54 -12.40 -28.10
C GLY A 304 -18.50 -11.62 -28.92
N PRO A 305 -18.27 -10.32 -28.65
CA PRO A 305 -17.28 -9.53 -29.38
C PRO A 305 -15.84 -10.09 -29.29
N ILE A 306 -15.46 -10.65 -28.13
CA ILE A 306 -14.14 -11.28 -27.95
C ILE A 306 -14.12 -12.60 -28.73
N LYS A 307 -15.14 -13.43 -28.54
CA LYS A 307 -15.27 -14.75 -29.19
C LYS A 307 -15.20 -14.66 -30.71
N ASP A 308 -15.88 -13.69 -31.30
CA ASP A 308 -15.90 -13.48 -32.75
C ASP A 308 -14.56 -12.93 -33.27
N SER A 309 -13.90 -12.03 -32.53
CA SER A 309 -12.58 -11.49 -32.90
C SER A 309 -11.46 -12.54 -32.83
N LEU A 310 -11.47 -13.40 -31.81
CA LEU A 310 -10.54 -14.53 -31.70
C LEU A 310 -10.75 -15.54 -32.84
N ARG A 311 -12.00 -15.86 -33.18
CA ARG A 311 -12.34 -16.73 -34.34
C ARG A 311 -11.90 -16.14 -35.68
N ALA A 312 -12.12 -14.84 -35.88
CA ALA A 312 -11.81 -14.17 -37.14
C ALA A 312 -10.31 -13.97 -37.36
N SER A 313 -9.53 -13.75 -36.29
CA SER A 313 -8.09 -13.54 -36.38
C SER A 313 -7.27 -14.83 -36.45
N GLN A 314 -7.74 -15.92 -35.82
CA GLN A 314 -7.00 -17.19 -35.61
C GLN A 314 -5.61 -17.01 -34.96
N ALA A 315 -5.35 -15.84 -34.38
CA ALA A 315 -4.04 -15.46 -33.89
C ALA A 315 -3.73 -16.12 -32.54
N LYS A 316 -2.44 -16.45 -32.35
CA LYS A 316 -1.93 -17.19 -31.20
C LYS A 316 -1.08 -16.28 -30.32
N ILE A 317 -1.18 -16.46 -29.01
CA ILE A 317 -0.40 -15.72 -28.00
C ILE A 317 0.87 -16.52 -27.72
N LYS A 318 2.00 -16.10 -28.31
CA LYS A 318 3.31 -16.75 -28.10
C LYS A 318 4.04 -16.18 -26.89
N HIS A 319 3.96 -14.87 -26.69
CA HIS A 319 4.60 -14.13 -25.59
C HIS A 319 3.57 -13.40 -24.73
N ILE A 320 3.94 -13.09 -23.50
CA ILE A 320 3.18 -12.27 -22.56
C ILE A 320 4.14 -11.20 -22.01
N VAL A 321 3.72 -9.94 -22.04
CA VAL A 321 4.40 -8.81 -21.40
C VAL A 321 3.41 -8.19 -20.43
N LEU A 322 3.71 -8.27 -19.13
CA LEU A 322 2.91 -7.71 -18.05
C LEU A 322 3.63 -6.46 -17.54
N LEU A 323 3.00 -5.31 -17.75
CA LEU A 323 3.47 -3.99 -17.33
C LEU A 323 2.70 -3.61 -16.07
N THR A 324 3.40 -3.66 -14.93
CA THR A 324 2.88 -3.15 -13.67
C THR A 324 3.27 -1.68 -13.54
N LEU A 325 2.27 -0.81 -13.41
CA LEU A 325 2.41 0.64 -13.41
C LEU A 325 2.34 1.16 -11.97
N GLU A 326 3.51 1.45 -11.39
CA GLU A 326 3.66 2.01 -10.04
C GLU A 326 2.78 3.27 -9.84
N SER A 327 2.08 3.37 -8.71
CA SER A 327 1.31 4.55 -8.27
C SER A 327 0.37 5.18 -9.32
N THR A 328 -0.04 4.42 -10.33
CA THR A 328 -0.77 4.93 -11.51
C THR A 328 -2.29 4.83 -11.33
N ARG A 329 -2.95 6.00 -11.18
CA ARG A 329 -4.42 6.10 -11.08
C ARG A 329 -5.09 5.73 -12.42
N ALA A 330 -6.33 5.26 -12.35
CA ALA A 330 -7.13 4.96 -13.55
C ALA A 330 -7.43 6.20 -14.42
N ASP A 331 -7.58 7.37 -13.82
CA ASP A 331 -7.99 8.63 -14.48
C ASP A 331 -6.83 9.42 -15.12
N VAL A 332 -5.60 8.89 -15.08
CA VAL A 332 -4.46 9.34 -15.89
C VAL A 332 -4.06 8.33 -16.97
N PHE A 333 -4.81 7.24 -17.14
CA PHE A 333 -4.46 6.15 -18.04
C PHE A 333 -5.63 5.69 -18.95
N PRO A 334 -6.04 6.52 -19.94
CA PRO A 334 -5.53 7.86 -20.23
C PRO A 334 -6.25 8.96 -19.43
N LEU A 335 -5.61 10.13 -19.33
CA LEU A 335 -6.30 11.35 -18.89
C LEU A 335 -7.34 11.76 -19.95
N THR A 336 -8.57 12.03 -19.52
CA THR A 336 -9.66 12.45 -20.42
C THR A 336 -10.31 13.75 -19.94
N ASN A 337 -10.83 14.53 -20.89
CA ASN A 337 -11.55 15.80 -20.65
C ASN A 337 -12.93 15.65 -19.99
N HIS A 338 -13.24 14.46 -19.49
CA HIS A 338 -14.47 14.11 -18.76
C HIS A 338 -14.16 13.41 -17.42
N SER A 339 -12.91 13.52 -16.95
CA SER A 339 -12.45 12.99 -15.66
C SER A 339 -12.52 14.06 -14.57
N HIS A 340 -12.73 13.63 -13.31
CA HIS A 340 -12.69 14.54 -12.15
C HIS A 340 -11.34 15.23 -11.98
N LEU A 341 -10.24 14.54 -12.29
CA LEU A 341 -8.90 15.11 -12.31
C LEU A 341 -8.78 16.22 -13.36
N TYR A 342 -9.31 16.05 -14.57
CA TYR A 342 -9.37 17.14 -15.56
C TYR A 342 -10.19 18.33 -15.03
N ASP A 343 -11.35 18.09 -14.42
CA ASP A 343 -12.15 19.18 -13.84
C ASP A 343 -11.39 19.88 -12.67
N ALA A 344 -10.63 19.14 -11.87
CA ALA A 344 -9.79 19.68 -10.81
C ALA A 344 -8.65 20.55 -11.36
N ILE A 345 -7.98 20.10 -12.42
CA ILE A 345 -6.97 20.87 -13.15
C ILE A 345 -7.60 22.17 -13.68
N VAL A 346 -8.74 22.11 -14.37
CA VAL A 346 -9.44 23.31 -14.90
C VAL A 346 -9.82 24.27 -13.76
N ARG A 347 -10.35 23.77 -12.64
CA ARG A 347 -10.67 24.59 -11.45
C ARG A 347 -9.45 25.33 -10.90
N SER A 348 -8.26 24.71 -10.90
CA SER A 348 -7.03 25.32 -10.38
C SER A 348 -6.60 26.60 -11.13
N HIS A 349 -6.93 26.71 -12.43
CA HIS A 349 -6.62 27.88 -13.27
C HIS A 349 -7.48 29.13 -12.99
N SER A 350 -8.34 29.10 -11.97
CA SER A 350 -9.00 30.29 -11.40
C SER A 350 -9.93 31.07 -12.36
N ALA A 351 -10.82 30.37 -13.08
CA ALA A 351 -11.92 31.00 -13.81
C ALA A 351 -13.21 30.14 -13.81
N PRO A 352 -14.28 30.54 -13.10
CA PRO A 352 -15.57 29.84 -13.14
C PRO A 352 -16.33 29.97 -14.47
N GLU A 353 -16.01 30.99 -15.27
CA GLU A 353 -16.61 31.22 -16.60
C GLU A 353 -15.54 31.79 -17.57
N GLY A 354 -15.47 31.23 -18.78
CA GLY A 354 -14.79 31.89 -19.92
C GLY A 354 -13.29 31.61 -20.12
N LEU A 355 -12.70 30.58 -19.50
CA LEU A 355 -11.37 30.11 -19.92
C LEU A 355 -11.45 29.51 -21.33
N ASP A 356 -10.57 29.95 -22.24
CA ASP A 356 -10.31 29.20 -23.48
C ASP A 356 -9.45 27.99 -23.13
N THR A 357 -10.09 26.84 -22.91
CA THR A 357 -9.40 25.60 -22.53
C THR A 357 -8.54 25.05 -23.67
N SER A 358 -8.69 25.50 -24.93
CA SER A 358 -8.05 24.90 -26.11
C SER A 358 -6.53 24.72 -25.96
N ALA A 359 -5.86 25.66 -25.29
CA ALA A 359 -4.42 25.58 -25.02
C ALA A 359 -4.07 24.59 -23.88
N LEU A 360 -4.91 24.52 -22.84
CA LEU A 360 -4.78 23.54 -21.75
C LEU A 360 -5.11 22.13 -22.24
N ASP A 361 -6.17 21.96 -23.02
CA ASP A 361 -6.58 20.69 -23.64
C ASP A 361 -5.47 20.14 -24.53
N SER A 362 -4.85 21.01 -25.34
CA SER A 362 -3.69 20.66 -26.18
C SER A 362 -2.45 20.28 -25.37
N LEU A 363 -2.30 20.81 -24.15
CA LEU A 363 -1.20 20.50 -23.24
C LEU A 363 -1.45 19.16 -22.50
N LEU A 364 -2.67 18.95 -22.00
CA LEU A 364 -3.09 17.74 -21.28
C LEU A 364 -3.15 16.50 -22.19
N ALA A 365 -3.52 16.65 -23.47
CA ALA A 365 -3.49 15.58 -24.46
C ALA A 365 -2.09 14.97 -24.69
N ASN A 366 -1.02 15.65 -24.28
CA ASN A 366 0.35 15.13 -24.35
C ASN A 366 0.78 14.32 -23.11
N ILE A 367 -0.08 14.13 -22.11
CA ILE A 367 0.25 13.40 -20.87
C ILE A 367 0.25 11.88 -21.09
N SER A 368 -0.77 11.32 -21.76
CA SER A 368 -0.95 9.87 -21.86
C SER A 368 -1.31 9.32 -23.26
N PRO A 369 -0.69 9.78 -24.37
CA PRO A 369 -1.07 9.39 -25.72
C PRO A 369 -0.77 7.91 -26.06
N ASN A 370 0.19 7.25 -25.38
CA ASN A 370 0.39 5.81 -25.58
C ASN A 370 -0.69 5.01 -24.82
N ALA A 371 -1.12 5.45 -23.63
CA ALA A 371 -2.22 4.88 -22.88
C ALA A 371 -3.55 4.92 -23.66
N GLU A 372 -3.86 6.02 -24.36
CA GLU A 372 -5.03 6.12 -25.25
C GLU A 372 -5.06 4.95 -26.26
N LEU A 373 -3.96 4.76 -26.99
CA LEU A 373 -3.80 3.70 -27.99
C LEU A 373 -3.85 2.28 -27.38
N LEU A 374 -3.25 2.10 -26.20
CA LEU A 374 -3.16 0.80 -25.51
C LEU A 374 -4.46 0.41 -24.78
N THR A 375 -5.31 1.39 -24.45
CA THR A 375 -6.67 1.17 -23.89
C THR A 375 -7.77 1.18 -24.95
N ALA A 376 -7.46 1.51 -26.20
CA ALA A 376 -8.43 1.76 -27.27
C ALA A 376 -9.47 2.85 -26.89
N THR A 377 -8.97 3.92 -26.26
CA THR A 377 -9.69 5.19 -26.04
C THR A 377 -9.38 6.13 -27.22
N ASP A 378 -10.27 7.07 -27.54
CA ASP A 378 -10.30 7.78 -28.84
C ASP A 378 -8.96 8.46 -29.23
N SER A 379 -8.54 8.36 -30.49
CA SER A 379 -7.10 8.39 -30.85
C SER A 379 -6.70 9.40 -31.93
N HIS A 380 -5.65 10.19 -31.67
CA HIS A 380 -4.87 10.92 -32.68
C HIS A 380 -3.62 10.13 -33.12
N LYS A 381 -3.11 10.36 -34.35
CA LYS A 381 -2.17 9.45 -35.06
C LYS A 381 -0.67 9.76 -34.91
N PRO A 382 0.15 8.77 -34.50
CA PRO A 382 1.53 8.63 -34.98
C PRO A 382 1.95 7.16 -35.30
N GLY A 383 3.24 6.91 -35.61
CA GLY A 383 4.03 5.64 -35.50
C GLY A 383 3.62 4.38 -36.29
N SER A 384 4.39 3.27 -36.22
CA SER A 384 4.07 1.99 -36.93
C SER A 384 3.00 1.16 -36.22
N TRP A 385 3.30 0.65 -35.02
CA TRP A 385 2.31 -0.02 -34.16
C TRP A 385 1.20 0.97 -33.74
N ARG A 386 1.57 2.24 -33.55
CA ARG A 386 0.65 3.33 -33.25
C ARG A 386 -0.32 3.58 -34.41
N GLU A 387 0.12 3.55 -35.68
CA GLU A 387 -0.78 3.61 -36.84
C GLU A 387 -1.64 2.36 -36.99
N ARG A 388 -1.07 1.17 -36.70
CA ARG A 388 -1.82 -0.09 -36.68
C ARG A 388 -2.98 -0.02 -35.68
N LEU A 389 -2.72 0.42 -34.45
CA LEU A 389 -3.76 0.60 -33.41
C LEU A 389 -4.70 1.77 -33.75
N SER A 390 -4.20 2.90 -34.26
CA SER A 390 -5.06 4.02 -34.73
C SER A 390 -6.01 3.61 -35.86
N ARG A 391 -5.63 2.63 -36.70
CA ARG A 391 -6.47 2.09 -37.78
C ARG A 391 -7.38 0.94 -37.33
N ARG A 392 -6.94 0.16 -36.34
CA ARG A 392 -7.64 -1.01 -35.78
C ARG A 392 -7.33 -1.11 -34.28
N PRO A 393 -8.05 -0.36 -33.43
CA PRO A 393 -7.88 -0.45 -31.99
C PRO A 393 -8.19 -1.88 -31.53
N SER A 394 -7.38 -2.43 -30.63
CA SER A 394 -7.45 -3.85 -30.22
C SER A 394 -7.01 -4.01 -28.77
N SER A 395 -7.96 -3.84 -27.85
CA SER A 395 -7.73 -3.81 -26.42
C SER A 395 -9.01 -4.09 -25.64
N LEU A 396 -8.92 -5.00 -24.66
CA LEU A 396 -9.94 -5.19 -23.63
C LEU A 396 -9.54 -4.35 -22.41
N ASN A 397 -10.16 -3.19 -22.25
CA ASN A 397 -9.91 -2.26 -21.16
C ASN A 397 -11.00 -2.37 -20.08
N ILE A 398 -10.61 -2.36 -18.80
CA ILE A 398 -11.50 -2.61 -17.66
C ILE A 398 -11.68 -1.31 -16.86
N ILE A 399 -12.79 -0.60 -17.11
CA ILE A 399 -13.05 0.72 -16.51
C ILE A 399 -13.20 0.62 -14.98
N GLY A 400 -13.79 -0.47 -14.49
CA GLY A 400 -14.08 -0.66 -13.07
C GLY A 400 -12.99 -1.40 -12.29
N ALA A 401 -11.74 -1.43 -12.74
CA ALA A 401 -10.67 -2.11 -12.03
C ALA A 401 -10.30 -1.44 -10.69
N THR A 402 -9.92 -2.26 -9.71
CA THR A 402 -9.37 -1.84 -8.42
C THR A 402 -8.25 -2.78 -7.96
N THR A 403 -7.23 -2.27 -7.27
CA THR A 403 -6.20 -3.13 -6.67
C THR A 403 -6.67 -3.79 -5.37
N GLY A 404 -6.22 -5.03 -5.13
CA GLY A 404 -6.35 -5.70 -3.83
C GLY A 404 -5.48 -5.12 -2.71
N SER A 405 -4.57 -4.17 -2.99
CA SER A 405 -3.81 -3.46 -1.96
C SER A 405 -3.23 -2.14 -2.46
N SER A 406 -3.30 -1.08 -1.63
CA SER A 406 -2.62 0.20 -1.91
C SER A 406 -1.11 0.17 -1.59
N MET A 407 -0.46 -0.98 -1.77
CA MET A 407 0.96 -1.24 -1.52
C MET A 407 1.50 -2.14 -2.65
N SER A 408 2.56 -1.68 -3.32
CA SER A 408 3.11 -2.23 -4.55
C SER A 408 3.31 -3.75 -4.50
N SER A 409 4.13 -4.25 -3.57
CA SER A 409 4.44 -5.68 -3.44
C SER A 409 3.20 -6.57 -3.25
N LYS A 410 2.25 -6.15 -2.40
CA LYS A 410 1.00 -6.89 -2.16
C LYS A 410 0.07 -6.88 -3.39
N SER A 411 0.11 -5.82 -4.19
CA SER A 411 -0.61 -5.76 -5.46
C SER A 411 0.04 -6.62 -6.55
N VAL A 412 1.37 -6.50 -6.74
CA VAL A 412 2.16 -7.35 -7.64
C VAL A 412 1.88 -8.83 -7.39
N LEU A 413 1.83 -9.23 -6.12
CA LEU A 413 1.48 -10.59 -5.71
C LEU A 413 0.08 -11.02 -6.17
N GLY A 414 -0.93 -10.17 -6.01
CA GLY A 414 -2.29 -10.43 -6.49
C GLY A 414 -2.36 -10.62 -8.01
N THR A 415 -1.69 -9.74 -8.75
CA THR A 415 -1.53 -9.79 -10.21
C THR A 415 -0.88 -11.10 -10.68
N HIS A 416 0.24 -11.50 -10.06
CA HIS A 416 1.07 -12.62 -10.50
C HIS A 416 0.60 -13.99 -10.04
N CYS A 417 -0.15 -14.06 -8.94
CA CYS A 417 -0.55 -15.32 -8.32
C CYS A 417 -2.06 -15.52 -8.24
N GLY A 418 -2.89 -14.52 -8.60
CA GLY A 418 -4.35 -14.66 -8.55
C GLY A 418 -4.89 -14.87 -7.12
N VAL A 419 -4.16 -14.34 -6.12
CA VAL A 419 -4.40 -14.54 -4.68
C VAL A 419 -4.71 -13.22 -3.98
N HIS A 420 -5.51 -13.29 -2.93
CA HIS A 420 -5.59 -12.21 -1.95
C HIS A 420 -4.32 -12.14 -1.06
N PRO A 421 -3.71 -10.95 -0.90
CA PRO A 421 -2.57 -10.71 0.01
C PRO A 421 -2.94 -10.82 1.51
N LEU A 422 -1.92 -10.87 2.38
CA LEU A 422 -2.08 -10.88 3.84
C LEU A 422 -2.39 -9.48 4.40
N PRO A 423 -3.49 -9.30 5.17
CA PRO A 423 -3.77 -8.07 5.92
C PRO A 423 -2.91 -7.98 7.19
N VAL A 424 -1.61 -7.81 6.98
CA VAL A 424 -0.56 -7.55 7.99
C VAL A 424 0.36 -6.46 7.45
N GLU A 425 1.07 -5.75 8.33
CA GLU A 425 2.05 -4.74 7.91
C GLU A 425 3.15 -5.39 7.06
N PHE A 426 3.47 -4.75 5.93
CA PHE A 426 4.54 -5.16 5.01
C PHE A 426 4.37 -6.56 4.37
N THR A 427 5.29 -6.92 3.49
CA THR A 427 5.25 -8.14 2.67
C THR A 427 5.79 -9.35 3.44
N GLU A 428 5.01 -9.88 4.38
CA GLU A 428 5.30 -11.15 5.06
C GLU A 428 5.15 -12.37 4.14
N GLU A 429 4.37 -12.25 3.07
CA GLU A 429 4.20 -13.24 2.01
C GLU A 429 5.53 -13.68 1.38
N SER A 430 6.54 -12.78 1.35
CA SER A 430 7.90 -13.05 0.84
C SER A 430 8.65 -14.17 1.57
N ALA A 431 8.28 -14.48 2.82
CA ALA A 431 8.87 -15.56 3.63
C ALA A 431 8.01 -16.83 3.67
N LEU A 432 6.88 -16.85 2.95
CA LEU A 432 5.87 -17.92 2.97
C LEU A 432 5.85 -18.67 1.63
N LYS A 433 4.84 -19.52 1.45
CA LYS A 433 4.50 -20.12 0.16
C LYS A 433 3.12 -19.62 -0.25
N SER A 434 2.98 -19.17 -1.49
CA SER A 434 1.66 -18.86 -2.07
C SER A 434 0.73 -20.08 -1.98
N TYR A 435 -0.53 -19.85 -1.61
CA TYR A 435 -1.54 -20.92 -1.50
C TYR A 435 -2.15 -21.31 -2.85
N GLN A 436 -1.75 -20.64 -3.93
CA GLN A 436 -1.98 -21.03 -5.33
C GLN A 436 -0.70 -20.86 -6.16
N PRO A 437 -0.53 -21.63 -7.24
CA PRO A 437 0.58 -21.42 -8.16
C PRO A 437 0.49 -20.03 -8.81
N CYS A 438 1.65 -19.45 -9.04
CA CYS A 438 1.79 -18.15 -9.70
C CYS A 438 2.08 -18.35 -11.19
N LEU A 439 1.92 -17.32 -12.02
CA LEU A 439 2.12 -17.45 -13.46
C LEU A 439 3.52 -18.03 -13.80
N PRO A 440 4.66 -17.60 -13.21
CA PRO A 440 5.95 -18.27 -13.44
C PRO A 440 5.94 -19.78 -13.13
N HIS A 441 5.37 -20.18 -11.99
CA HIS A 441 5.22 -21.59 -11.61
C HIS A 441 4.44 -22.42 -12.64
N ILE A 442 3.35 -21.86 -13.19
CA ILE A 442 2.53 -22.55 -14.21
C ILE A 442 3.31 -22.68 -15.53
N LEU A 443 4.02 -21.63 -15.94
CA LEU A 443 4.82 -21.64 -17.17
C LEU A 443 6.02 -22.59 -17.08
N ASP A 444 6.63 -22.71 -15.91
CA ASP A 444 7.66 -23.73 -15.66
C ASP A 444 7.09 -25.16 -15.63
N LEU A 445 5.90 -25.37 -15.08
CA LEU A 445 5.22 -26.66 -15.19
C LEU A 445 4.91 -27.02 -16.66
N PHE A 446 4.52 -26.05 -17.50
CA PHE A 446 4.39 -26.27 -18.95
C PHE A 446 5.74 -26.64 -19.60
N ASN A 447 6.85 -26.04 -19.17
CA ASN A 447 8.20 -26.37 -19.63
C ASN A 447 8.65 -27.79 -19.24
N GLU A 448 8.26 -28.26 -18.04
CA GLU A 448 8.59 -29.61 -17.58
C GLU A 448 7.89 -30.70 -18.39
N ASN A 449 6.67 -30.45 -18.85
CA ASN A 449 5.86 -31.42 -19.61
C ASN A 449 6.22 -31.51 -21.10
N LYS A 450 7.21 -30.74 -21.61
CA LYS A 450 7.63 -30.84 -23.02
C LYS A 450 8.50 -32.08 -23.26
N PRO A 451 8.16 -32.96 -24.22
CA PRO A 451 8.91 -34.20 -24.48
C PRO A 451 10.31 -33.94 -25.05
N GLU A 452 10.47 -32.88 -25.85
CA GLU A 452 11.78 -32.46 -26.38
C GLU A 452 12.13 -31.03 -25.94
N LYS A 453 13.19 -30.89 -25.14
CA LYS A 453 13.68 -29.58 -24.68
C LYS A 453 14.64 -28.90 -25.68
N LYS A 454 14.68 -29.33 -26.95
CA LYS A 454 15.74 -28.96 -27.91
C LYS A 454 15.32 -28.68 -29.37
N HIS A 455 14.21 -29.20 -29.87
CA HIS A 455 13.69 -28.87 -31.21
C HIS A 455 12.30 -28.23 -31.14
N LYS A 456 11.97 -27.42 -32.15
CA LYS A 456 10.77 -26.59 -32.19
C LYS A 456 10.09 -26.73 -33.54
N GLU A 457 8.98 -27.43 -33.54
CA GLU A 457 8.12 -27.55 -34.73
C GLU A 457 6.93 -26.59 -34.67
N THR A 458 6.47 -26.25 -33.45
CA THR A 458 5.27 -25.40 -33.22
C THR A 458 5.44 -24.47 -32.01
N ILE A 459 4.65 -23.40 -31.93
CA ILE A 459 4.64 -22.50 -30.76
C ILE A 459 4.26 -23.22 -29.46
N GLN A 460 3.42 -24.26 -29.54
CA GLN A 460 2.97 -25.07 -28.41
C GLN A 460 4.10 -25.95 -27.84
N SER A 461 5.13 -26.26 -28.64
CA SER A 461 6.34 -26.97 -28.21
C SER A 461 7.42 -26.06 -27.60
N ALA A 462 7.33 -24.75 -27.80
CA ALA A 462 8.37 -23.80 -27.39
C ALA A 462 8.33 -23.51 -25.88
N LEU A 463 9.50 -23.62 -25.24
CA LEU A 463 9.69 -23.32 -23.82
C LEU A 463 9.48 -21.83 -23.50
N TRP A 464 8.78 -21.55 -22.40
CA TRP A 464 8.64 -20.25 -21.76
C TRP A 464 9.90 -19.84 -20.99
N VAL A 465 10.14 -18.53 -20.94
CA VAL A 465 11.18 -17.90 -20.10
C VAL A 465 10.49 -16.80 -19.28
N PRO A 466 10.18 -17.06 -17.99
CA PRO A 466 9.75 -16.03 -17.04
C PRO A 466 10.93 -15.10 -16.70
N ILE A 467 10.73 -13.79 -16.84
CA ILE A 467 11.71 -12.72 -16.55
C ILE A 467 11.04 -11.64 -15.72
N TYR A 468 11.74 -11.14 -14.70
CA TYR A 468 11.34 -9.96 -13.93
C TYR A 468 12.31 -8.80 -14.21
N ALA A 469 11.80 -7.61 -14.50
CA ALA A 469 12.62 -6.43 -14.79
C ALA A 469 12.12 -5.16 -14.08
N ALA A 470 13.02 -4.45 -13.41
CA ALA A 470 12.79 -3.13 -12.81
C ALA A 470 14.10 -2.32 -12.79
N SER A 471 14.05 -0.99 -12.94
CA SER A 471 15.25 -0.14 -12.90
C SER A 471 15.71 0.22 -11.48
N VAL A 472 14.96 -0.25 -10.48
CA VAL A 472 15.12 0.02 -9.04
C VAL A 472 15.63 -1.19 -8.25
N THR A 473 15.95 -0.95 -6.98
CA THR A 473 16.25 -2.00 -5.99
C THR A 473 15.06 -2.94 -5.81
N ASP A 474 15.33 -4.24 -5.61
CA ASP A 474 14.36 -5.23 -5.12
C ASP A 474 14.67 -5.66 -3.67
N GLN A 475 15.58 -4.96 -2.98
CA GLN A 475 15.95 -5.31 -1.61
C GLN A 475 14.95 -4.75 -0.58
N TYR A 476 14.28 -3.65 -0.91
CA TYR A 476 13.23 -3.06 -0.08
C TYR A 476 12.07 -4.03 0.14
N ASP A 477 11.60 -4.11 1.39
CA ASP A 477 10.56 -5.04 1.87
C ASP A 477 10.72 -6.51 1.40
N ARG A 478 11.97 -6.96 1.16
CA ARG A 478 12.29 -8.34 0.74
C ARG A 478 11.63 -8.72 -0.60
N GLN A 479 11.51 -7.76 -1.53
CA GLN A 479 10.95 -8.01 -2.86
C GLN A 479 11.78 -9.05 -3.65
N ASP A 480 13.09 -9.16 -3.41
CA ASP A 480 13.99 -10.21 -3.90
C ASP A 480 13.47 -11.63 -3.55
N LYS A 481 13.08 -11.83 -2.29
CA LYS A 481 12.48 -13.06 -1.79
C LYS A 481 11.07 -13.25 -2.32
N MET A 482 10.30 -12.18 -2.47
CA MET A 482 8.97 -12.25 -3.09
C MET A 482 9.05 -12.68 -4.57
N ASN A 483 10.01 -12.16 -5.34
CA ASN A 483 10.25 -12.53 -6.73
C ASN A 483 10.60 -14.02 -6.85
N ALA A 484 11.50 -14.52 -5.98
CA ALA A 484 11.81 -15.94 -5.89
C ALA A 484 10.59 -16.78 -5.47
N MET A 485 9.78 -16.31 -4.50
CA MET A 485 8.56 -16.96 -4.02
C MET A 485 7.47 -17.03 -5.08
N MET A 486 7.38 -16.05 -5.99
CA MET A 486 6.48 -16.08 -7.15
C MET A 486 6.98 -17.01 -8.29
N GLY A 487 8.19 -17.55 -8.18
CA GLY A 487 8.77 -18.48 -9.15
C GLY A 487 9.71 -17.86 -10.18
N PHE A 488 10.17 -16.61 -10.00
CA PHE A 488 11.20 -16.03 -10.88
C PHE A 488 12.60 -16.57 -10.52
N HIS A 489 13.28 -17.16 -11.51
CA HIS A 489 14.65 -17.64 -11.33
C HIS A 489 15.63 -16.48 -11.23
N ARG A 490 16.58 -16.54 -10.28
CA ARG A 490 17.58 -15.47 -10.03
C ARG A 490 18.34 -15.00 -11.27
N HIS A 491 18.59 -15.86 -12.25
CA HIS A 491 19.30 -15.51 -13.49
C HIS A 491 18.41 -14.80 -14.54
N ASN A 492 17.10 -14.71 -14.28
CA ASN A 492 16.09 -14.03 -15.08
C ASN A 492 15.52 -12.80 -14.36
N ILE A 493 16.18 -12.32 -13.30
CA ILE A 493 15.83 -11.08 -12.59
C ILE A 493 16.82 -9.99 -13.02
N ILE A 494 16.29 -8.86 -13.48
CA ILE A 494 17.04 -7.70 -13.96
C ILE A 494 16.60 -6.49 -13.12
N VAL A 495 17.38 -6.19 -12.09
CA VAL A 495 17.11 -5.12 -11.11
C VAL A 495 18.35 -4.23 -10.95
N LYS A 496 18.26 -3.17 -10.14
CA LYS A 496 19.37 -2.21 -9.91
C LYS A 496 20.72 -2.88 -9.64
N SER A 497 20.76 -3.98 -8.90
CA SER A 497 22.01 -4.71 -8.63
C SER A 497 22.70 -5.21 -9.91
N ASN A 498 21.95 -5.73 -10.89
CA ASN A 498 22.45 -6.12 -12.21
C ASN A 498 22.95 -4.91 -13.02
N LEU A 499 22.25 -3.77 -12.93
CA LEU A 499 22.62 -2.53 -13.63
C LEU A 499 23.95 -1.98 -13.10
N THR A 500 24.20 -2.10 -11.80
CA THR A 500 25.43 -1.62 -11.14
C THR A 500 26.60 -2.62 -11.14
N ASP A 501 26.39 -3.89 -11.52
CA ASP A 501 27.41 -4.93 -11.50
C ASP A 501 28.48 -4.70 -12.59
N PRO A 502 29.77 -4.52 -12.25
CA PRO A 502 30.87 -4.40 -13.23
C PRO A 502 31.04 -5.59 -14.17
N GLN A 503 30.39 -6.73 -13.91
CA GLN A 503 30.36 -7.90 -14.81
C GLN A 503 29.20 -7.88 -15.80
N SER A 504 28.28 -6.91 -15.70
CA SER A 504 27.13 -6.80 -16.60
C SER A 504 27.51 -6.26 -17.98
N ASN A 505 26.86 -6.76 -19.03
CA ASN A 505 27.12 -6.39 -20.43
C ASN A 505 26.93 -4.89 -20.72
N HIS A 506 26.08 -4.21 -19.94
CA HIS A 506 25.70 -2.81 -20.13
C HIS A 506 26.16 -1.93 -18.96
N TRP A 507 27.25 -2.31 -18.29
CA TRP A 507 27.88 -1.51 -17.25
C TRP A 507 28.87 -0.47 -17.84
N PRO A 508 28.99 0.74 -17.25
CA PRO A 508 28.16 1.28 -16.16
C PRO A 508 26.82 1.85 -16.70
N PRO A 509 25.83 2.08 -15.81
CA PRO A 509 24.63 2.84 -16.15
C PRO A 509 24.99 4.19 -16.79
N THR A 510 24.23 4.55 -17.83
CA THR A 510 24.48 5.71 -18.70
C THR A 510 23.80 6.99 -18.21
N GLN A 511 22.91 6.88 -17.22
CA GLN A 511 22.16 7.98 -16.60
C GLN A 511 22.28 7.85 -15.07
N PRO A 512 22.19 8.96 -14.31
CA PRO A 512 22.16 8.92 -12.86
C PRO A 512 20.91 8.21 -12.31
N GLU A 513 20.91 7.89 -11.01
CA GLU A 513 19.68 7.52 -10.30
C GLU A 513 18.72 8.71 -10.32
N SER A 514 17.44 8.48 -10.66
CA SER A 514 16.44 9.55 -10.74
C SER A 514 15.69 9.76 -9.41
N PHE A 515 15.75 8.80 -8.49
CA PHE A 515 15.24 8.91 -7.13
C PHE A 515 15.86 7.82 -6.23
N TYR A 516 15.55 7.82 -4.94
CA TYR A 516 16.28 7.04 -3.92
C TYR A 516 16.24 5.51 -4.10
N PHE A 517 15.26 4.96 -4.82
CA PHE A 517 15.21 3.53 -5.13
C PHE A 517 16.04 3.12 -6.36
N GLY A 518 16.37 4.02 -7.31
CA GLY A 518 17.23 3.66 -8.44
C GLY A 518 17.13 4.50 -9.71
N TYR A 519 17.30 3.82 -10.83
CA TYR A 519 17.51 4.43 -12.15
C TYR A 519 16.20 4.66 -12.90
N PRO A 520 16.19 5.59 -13.88
CA PRO A 520 15.08 5.71 -14.82
C PRO A 520 14.94 4.44 -15.65
N GLU A 521 13.71 4.08 -16.04
CA GLU A 521 13.38 2.82 -16.73
C GLU A 521 14.14 2.67 -18.05
N THR A 522 14.50 3.79 -18.70
CA THR A 522 15.34 3.83 -19.89
C THR A 522 16.68 3.09 -19.75
N GLN A 523 17.20 2.90 -18.52
CA GLN A 523 18.38 2.05 -18.28
C GLN A 523 18.15 0.55 -18.53
N LEU A 524 16.90 0.08 -18.54
CA LEU A 524 16.55 -1.30 -18.90
C LEU A 524 16.55 -1.54 -20.42
N LYS A 525 16.46 -0.49 -21.25
CA LYS A 525 16.35 -0.58 -22.71
C LYS A 525 17.35 -1.54 -23.38
N PRO A 526 18.67 -1.51 -23.10
CA PRO A 526 19.60 -2.47 -23.70
C PRO A 526 19.40 -3.90 -23.19
N TYR A 527 19.06 -4.08 -21.92
CA TYR A 527 18.77 -5.39 -21.32
C TYR A 527 17.50 -6.02 -21.94
N LEU A 528 16.42 -5.25 -22.11
CA LEU A 528 15.18 -5.73 -22.73
C LEU A 528 15.38 -6.09 -24.21
N ARG A 529 16.19 -5.34 -24.95
CA ARG A 529 16.59 -5.71 -26.33
C ARG A 529 17.37 -7.03 -26.39
N ASP A 530 18.29 -7.27 -25.47
CA ASP A 530 19.02 -8.55 -25.38
C ASP A 530 18.08 -9.71 -25.01
N VAL A 531 17.10 -9.48 -24.14
CA VAL A 531 16.06 -10.45 -23.80
C VAL A 531 15.20 -10.79 -25.03
N PHE A 532 14.67 -9.79 -25.73
CA PHE A 532 13.81 -10.00 -26.91
C PHE A 532 14.57 -10.72 -28.03
N ARG A 533 15.80 -10.29 -28.34
CA ARG A 533 16.68 -10.97 -29.31
C ARG A 533 16.97 -12.41 -28.87
N GLY A 534 17.41 -12.61 -27.62
CA GLY A 534 17.78 -13.93 -27.11
C GLY A 534 16.61 -14.91 -27.08
N VAL A 535 15.38 -14.44 -26.87
CA VAL A 535 14.15 -15.23 -26.99
C VAL A 535 13.87 -15.59 -28.45
N GLN A 536 13.95 -14.64 -29.39
CA GLN A 536 13.72 -14.90 -30.82
C GLN A 536 14.77 -15.85 -31.41
N ASP A 537 16.07 -15.60 -31.16
CA ASP A 537 17.18 -16.43 -31.65
C ASP A 537 17.06 -17.90 -31.21
N LYS A 538 16.54 -18.13 -30.00
CA LYS A 538 16.26 -19.47 -29.45
C LYS A 538 14.86 -19.98 -29.80
N GLY A 539 14.01 -19.16 -30.44
CA GLY A 539 12.59 -19.43 -30.71
C GLY A 539 11.74 -19.68 -29.45
N GLN A 540 12.11 -19.10 -28.31
CA GLN A 540 11.43 -19.30 -27.02
C GLN A 540 10.14 -18.48 -26.92
N ARG A 541 9.34 -18.76 -25.88
CA ARG A 541 8.21 -17.94 -25.44
C ARG A 541 8.71 -17.06 -24.29
N LEU A 542 8.17 -15.85 -24.17
CA LEU A 542 8.56 -14.90 -23.13
C LEU A 542 7.38 -14.67 -22.21
N PHE A 543 7.62 -14.70 -20.90
CA PHE A 543 6.80 -13.97 -19.95
C PHE A 543 7.68 -12.91 -19.29
N LEU A 544 7.48 -11.64 -19.66
CA LEU A 544 8.16 -10.51 -19.04
C LEU A 544 7.20 -9.86 -18.04
N SER A 545 7.52 -9.93 -16.76
CA SER A 545 7.00 -8.99 -15.75
C SER A 545 7.93 -7.79 -15.71
N HIS A 546 7.44 -6.62 -16.10
CA HIS A 546 8.17 -5.38 -15.93
C HIS A 546 7.39 -4.44 -14.99
N PHE A 547 8.07 -4.00 -13.94
CA PHE A 547 7.59 -3.03 -12.98
C PHE A 547 8.18 -1.66 -13.32
N THR A 548 7.34 -0.69 -13.67
CA THR A 548 7.73 0.73 -13.73
C THR A 548 7.82 1.28 -12.32
N SER A 549 8.50 2.40 -12.12
CA SER A 549 8.93 2.86 -10.80
C SER A 549 8.99 4.38 -10.65
N GLN A 550 9.19 5.12 -11.74
CA GLN A 550 9.42 6.57 -11.70
C GLN A 550 8.25 7.35 -11.11
N THR A 551 7.03 6.86 -11.30
CA THR A 551 5.75 7.36 -10.77
C THR A 551 5.61 7.27 -9.25
N HIS A 552 6.58 6.68 -8.54
CA HIS A 552 6.66 6.74 -7.08
C HIS A 552 7.01 8.16 -6.58
N HIS A 553 6.61 8.49 -5.36
CA HIS A 553 7.03 9.72 -4.67
C HIS A 553 8.58 9.81 -4.61
N PRO A 554 9.24 10.90 -5.04
CA PRO A 554 8.77 12.28 -5.00
C PRO A 554 8.43 12.87 -6.38
N PHE A 555 7.94 12.03 -7.32
CA PHE A 555 7.44 12.47 -8.62
C PHE A 555 8.42 13.37 -9.40
N THR A 556 9.69 12.98 -9.43
CA THR A 556 10.77 13.70 -10.12
C THR A 556 10.99 13.10 -11.52
N THR A 557 11.06 13.94 -12.56
CA THR A 557 11.45 13.53 -13.92
C THR A 557 12.99 13.51 -14.05
N PRO A 558 13.59 12.68 -14.92
CA PRO A 558 15.05 12.73 -15.12
C PRO A 558 15.50 14.05 -15.75
N ASP A 559 16.61 14.65 -15.30
CA ASP A 559 17.13 15.96 -15.76
C ASP A 559 17.16 16.16 -17.30
N TRP A 560 17.37 15.08 -18.05
CA TRP A 560 17.47 15.10 -19.52
C TRP A 560 16.09 15.12 -20.23
N PHE A 561 15.01 14.83 -19.52
CA PHE A 561 13.65 14.76 -20.08
C PHE A 561 13.10 16.15 -20.44
N GLY A 562 13.58 17.20 -19.77
CA GLY A 562 13.23 18.58 -20.05
C GLY A 562 12.94 19.37 -18.78
N GLN A 563 12.28 20.51 -18.94
CA GLN A 563 11.61 21.18 -17.82
C GLN A 563 10.21 20.59 -17.65
N ASP A 564 9.71 20.59 -16.41
CA ASP A 564 8.33 20.21 -16.13
C ASP A 564 7.36 21.24 -16.70
N GLU A 565 6.28 20.74 -17.30
CA GLU A 565 5.16 21.55 -17.78
C GLU A 565 4.28 22.00 -16.61
N ALA A 566 3.72 23.20 -16.71
CA ALA A 566 2.79 23.74 -15.71
C ALA A 566 1.34 23.39 -16.08
N TYR A 567 0.93 22.17 -15.75
CA TYR A 567 -0.45 21.68 -15.91
C TYR A 567 -1.42 22.35 -14.93
N MET A 568 -0.97 22.61 -13.70
CA MET A 568 -1.78 23.22 -12.64
C MET A 568 -1.76 24.76 -12.71
N GLY A 569 -2.85 25.38 -12.26
CA GLY A 569 -2.96 26.82 -12.08
C GLY A 569 -2.11 27.33 -10.93
N LYS A 570 -1.77 28.63 -10.96
CA LYS A 570 -0.94 29.27 -9.93
C LYS A 570 -1.76 29.64 -8.69
N SER A 571 -2.07 28.67 -7.83
CA SER A 571 -2.56 29.00 -6.49
C SER A 571 -1.43 29.58 -5.63
N GLY A 572 -1.75 30.51 -4.74
CA GLY A 572 -0.76 31.15 -3.87
C GLY A 572 -0.48 30.40 -2.56
N TRP A 573 -1.21 29.31 -2.29
CA TRP A 573 -1.33 28.72 -0.94
C TRP A 573 -1.63 27.20 -0.91
N GLY A 574 -1.60 26.47 -2.05
CA GLY A 574 -1.87 25.02 -2.13
C GLY A 574 -0.66 24.17 -2.52
N ASN A 575 -0.77 22.84 -2.40
CA ASN A 575 0.28 21.88 -2.76
C ASN A 575 0.18 21.39 -4.23
N ASP A 576 -0.35 22.23 -5.13
CA ASP A 576 -0.53 21.92 -6.56
C ASP A 576 0.75 21.42 -7.25
N GLY A 577 1.92 21.75 -6.70
CA GLY A 577 3.22 21.29 -7.18
C GLY A 577 3.40 19.77 -7.13
N SER A 578 2.82 19.06 -6.14
CA SER A 578 2.96 17.60 -6.03
C SER A 578 2.17 16.89 -7.14
N LEU A 579 0.92 17.27 -7.36
CA LEU A 579 0.10 16.77 -8.47
C LEU A 579 0.70 17.17 -9.83
N ASN A 580 1.23 18.38 -9.97
CA ASN A 580 1.90 18.81 -11.20
C ASN A 580 3.16 17.98 -11.51
N GLY A 581 3.95 17.62 -10.49
CA GLY A 581 5.08 16.71 -10.61
C GLY A 581 4.64 15.32 -11.04
N TYR A 582 3.60 14.77 -10.39
CA TYR A 582 3.01 13.49 -10.76
C TYR A 582 2.56 13.45 -12.23
N LEU A 583 1.85 14.47 -12.71
CA LEU A 583 1.43 14.54 -14.12
C LEU A 583 2.61 14.61 -15.11
N ASN A 584 3.72 15.28 -14.76
CA ASN A 584 4.94 15.27 -15.58
C ASN A 584 5.63 13.91 -15.60
N VAL A 585 5.61 13.18 -14.48
CA VAL A 585 6.14 11.82 -14.41
C VAL A 585 5.23 10.81 -15.10
N ILE A 586 3.91 10.98 -15.10
CA ILE A 586 3.01 10.18 -15.94
C ILE A 586 3.35 10.38 -17.42
N ARG A 587 3.60 11.62 -17.87
CA ARG A 587 4.07 11.90 -19.24
C ARG A 587 5.40 11.19 -19.56
N TYR A 588 6.32 11.12 -18.61
CA TYR A 588 7.55 10.36 -18.76
C TYR A 588 7.29 8.84 -18.87
N ALA A 589 6.48 8.29 -17.97
CA ALA A 589 6.16 6.87 -17.91
C ALA A 589 5.39 6.39 -19.16
N ASP A 590 4.42 7.17 -19.65
CA ASP A 590 3.70 6.89 -20.91
C ASP A 590 4.65 6.83 -22.11
N GLY A 591 5.63 7.74 -22.17
CA GLY A 591 6.71 7.71 -23.15
C GLY A 591 7.51 6.40 -23.10
N TRP A 592 7.85 5.93 -21.91
CA TRP A 592 8.54 4.64 -21.72
C TRP A 592 7.70 3.43 -22.15
N LEU A 593 6.38 3.40 -21.86
CA LEU A 593 5.49 2.36 -22.40
C LEU A 593 5.53 2.36 -23.93
N GLY A 594 5.58 3.55 -24.53
CA GLY A 594 5.83 3.75 -25.94
C GLY A 594 7.11 3.07 -26.43
N GLU A 595 8.24 3.27 -25.72
CA GLU A 595 9.53 2.63 -26.05
C GLU A 595 9.52 1.11 -25.89
N VAL A 596 8.80 0.56 -24.90
CA VAL A 596 8.64 -0.89 -24.74
C VAL A 596 7.92 -1.50 -25.93
N MET A 597 6.85 -0.84 -26.40
CA MET A 597 6.12 -1.26 -27.61
C MET A 597 6.97 -1.10 -28.87
N ASP A 598 7.77 -0.03 -28.98
CA ASP A 598 8.71 0.16 -30.09
C ASP A 598 9.78 -0.95 -30.12
N MET A 599 10.30 -1.38 -28.96
CA MET A 599 11.24 -2.53 -28.87
C MET A 599 10.60 -3.88 -29.25
N LEU A 600 9.31 -4.09 -28.95
CA LEU A 600 8.58 -5.28 -29.42
C LEU A 600 8.37 -5.25 -30.94
N ASP A 601 8.18 -4.07 -31.54
CA ASP A 601 8.05 -3.89 -32.99
C ASP A 601 9.40 -4.11 -33.71
N GLU A 602 10.49 -3.54 -33.17
CA GLU A 602 11.87 -3.81 -33.61
C GLU A 602 12.21 -5.31 -33.59
N ALA A 603 11.71 -6.05 -32.59
CA ALA A 603 11.91 -7.48 -32.44
C ALA A 603 10.92 -8.35 -33.25
N ASN A 604 9.99 -7.75 -34.02
CA ASN A 604 8.87 -8.40 -34.72
C ASN A 604 7.92 -9.21 -33.80
N MET A 605 7.88 -8.89 -32.51
CA MET A 605 7.10 -9.58 -31.48
C MET A 605 5.67 -9.05 -31.29
N THR A 606 5.38 -7.83 -31.76
CA THR A 606 4.11 -7.12 -31.53
C THR A 606 2.85 -7.92 -31.87
N ASN A 607 2.88 -8.72 -32.95
CA ASN A 607 1.71 -9.47 -33.41
C ASN A 607 1.48 -10.81 -32.70
N GLU A 608 2.44 -11.25 -31.88
CA GLU A 608 2.45 -12.55 -31.20
C GLU A 608 2.60 -12.40 -29.67
N THR A 609 2.46 -11.17 -29.15
CA THR A 609 2.62 -10.80 -27.74
C THR A 609 1.33 -10.24 -27.15
N LEU A 610 0.80 -10.88 -26.10
CA LEU A 610 -0.22 -10.30 -25.24
C LEU A 610 0.44 -9.29 -24.31
N VAL A 611 0.06 -8.02 -24.40
CA VAL A 611 0.50 -6.98 -23.46
C VAL A 611 -0.61 -6.74 -22.45
N VAL A 612 -0.31 -6.95 -21.18
CA VAL A 612 -1.22 -6.71 -20.05
C VAL A 612 -0.71 -5.51 -19.29
N LEU A 613 -1.54 -4.50 -19.08
CA LEU A 613 -1.19 -3.30 -18.31
C LEU A 613 -2.06 -3.26 -17.06
N VAL A 614 -1.46 -3.00 -15.91
CA VAL A 614 -2.18 -2.89 -14.63
C VAL A 614 -1.48 -1.90 -13.71
N GLY A 615 -2.22 -0.96 -13.11
CA GLY A 615 -1.67 -0.15 -12.00
C GLY A 615 -1.59 -0.98 -10.73
N ASP A 616 -0.50 -0.86 -9.97
CA ASP A 616 -0.38 -1.59 -8.71
C ASP A 616 -1.25 -0.96 -7.60
N HIS A 617 -1.27 0.37 -7.52
CA HIS A 617 -2.18 1.22 -6.78
C HIS A 617 -2.22 2.62 -7.41
N GLY A 618 -3.09 3.50 -6.91
CA GLY A 618 -3.06 4.92 -7.26
C GLY A 618 -2.46 5.78 -6.14
N TRP A 619 -2.61 7.10 -6.25
CA TRP A 619 -2.17 8.07 -5.25
C TRP A 619 -3.22 9.16 -5.07
N ALA A 620 -3.64 9.41 -3.82
CA ALA A 620 -4.56 10.49 -3.48
C ALA A 620 -3.82 11.82 -3.30
N PHE A 621 -4.39 12.92 -3.78
CA PHE A 621 -3.84 14.27 -3.69
C PHE A 621 -4.84 15.25 -3.03
N ASP A 622 -4.52 16.55 -2.97
CA ASP A 622 -5.33 17.58 -2.31
C ASP A 622 -6.76 17.70 -2.89
N GLU A 623 -6.97 17.34 -4.16
CA GLU A 623 -8.30 17.33 -4.81
C GLU A 623 -9.19 16.16 -4.40
N ASP A 624 -8.60 15.08 -3.88
CA ASP A 624 -9.31 13.92 -3.32
C ASP A 624 -9.76 14.16 -1.87
N GLY A 625 -8.97 14.92 -1.10
CA GLY A 625 -9.29 15.23 0.29
C GLY A 625 -8.08 15.52 1.17
N PRO A 626 -8.24 15.51 2.51
CA PRO A 626 -7.21 15.98 3.44
C PRO A 626 -6.02 15.03 3.64
N LYS A 627 -5.99 13.88 2.96
CA LYS A 627 -4.88 12.91 2.98
C LYS A 627 -4.28 12.75 1.58
N HIS A 628 -3.11 13.33 1.37
CA HIS A 628 -2.39 13.37 0.10
C HIS A 628 -1.32 12.27 -0.06
N SER A 629 -1.65 11.03 0.36
CA SER A 629 -0.79 9.85 0.18
C SER A 629 -1.60 8.55 0.15
N SER A 630 -0.97 7.43 -0.22
CA SER A 630 -1.54 6.08 -0.07
C SER A 630 -1.42 5.50 1.35
N PHE A 631 -0.70 6.17 2.28
CA PHE A 631 -0.44 5.69 3.63
C PHE A 631 -1.64 5.90 4.57
N GLU A 632 -2.16 4.82 5.15
CA GLU A 632 -3.36 4.80 6.01
C GLU A 632 -4.53 5.60 5.43
N ASN A 633 -4.65 5.58 4.10
CA ASN A 633 -5.63 6.37 3.36
C ASN A 633 -6.57 5.47 2.52
N PRO A 634 -7.81 5.24 2.98
CA PRO A 634 -8.74 4.33 2.31
C PRO A 634 -9.38 4.91 1.02
N HIS A 635 -9.02 6.13 0.61
CA HIS A 635 -9.63 6.85 -0.52
C HIS A 635 -9.62 6.05 -1.83
N ILE A 636 -10.72 6.09 -2.58
CA ILE A 636 -10.89 5.37 -3.86
C ILE A 636 -9.75 5.62 -4.86
N ALA A 637 -9.16 6.83 -4.89
CA ALA A 637 -8.03 7.18 -5.76
C ALA A 637 -6.78 6.31 -5.52
N ASN A 638 -6.57 5.80 -4.30
CA ASN A 638 -5.48 4.86 -4.01
C ASN A 638 -5.76 3.44 -4.53
N PHE A 639 -7.00 3.13 -4.92
CA PHE A 639 -7.43 1.78 -5.32
C PHE A 639 -7.87 1.67 -6.78
N ARG A 640 -8.39 2.74 -7.40
CA ARG A 640 -8.77 2.77 -8.83
C ARG A 640 -7.51 2.84 -9.70
N VAL A 641 -7.25 1.75 -10.40
CA VAL A 641 -6.06 1.54 -11.24
C VAL A 641 -6.48 1.18 -12.67
N PRO A 642 -5.67 1.47 -13.70
CA PRO A 642 -5.91 0.92 -15.02
C PRO A 642 -5.78 -0.60 -15.02
N LEU A 643 -6.53 -1.26 -15.90
CA LEU A 643 -6.34 -2.67 -16.25
C LEU A 643 -6.74 -2.89 -17.71
N SER A 644 -5.80 -3.33 -18.54
CA SER A 644 -5.98 -3.50 -19.97
C SER A 644 -5.28 -4.76 -20.50
N PHE A 645 -5.91 -5.45 -21.45
CA PHE A 645 -5.35 -6.57 -22.21
C PHE A 645 -5.28 -6.18 -23.69
N GLN A 646 -4.09 -5.83 -24.18
CA GLN A 646 -3.81 -5.44 -25.54
C GLN A 646 -3.25 -6.65 -26.31
N HIS A 647 -3.94 -7.07 -27.37
CA HIS A 647 -3.44 -8.05 -28.34
C HIS A 647 -4.15 -7.83 -29.68
N PRO A 648 -3.49 -7.92 -30.85
CA PRO A 648 -4.14 -7.71 -32.15
C PRO A 648 -5.35 -8.61 -32.47
N ALA A 649 -5.53 -9.70 -31.73
CA ALA A 649 -6.69 -10.61 -31.83
C ALA A 649 -7.92 -10.16 -31.01
N LEU A 650 -7.75 -9.21 -30.09
CA LEU A 650 -8.82 -8.74 -29.22
C LEU A 650 -9.59 -7.60 -29.89
N PRO A 651 -10.92 -7.52 -29.71
CA PRO A 651 -11.69 -6.37 -30.15
C PRO A 651 -11.28 -5.13 -29.32
N PRO A 652 -11.57 -3.91 -29.78
CA PRO A 652 -11.66 -2.76 -28.89
C PRO A 652 -12.92 -2.91 -28.04
N LEU A 653 -12.77 -3.12 -26.73
CA LEU A 653 -13.87 -3.33 -25.81
C LEU A 653 -13.60 -2.65 -24.47
N GLN A 654 -14.45 -1.68 -24.14
CA GLN A 654 -14.51 -1.04 -22.83
C GLN A 654 -15.47 -1.83 -21.94
N LEU A 655 -14.96 -2.50 -20.89
CA LEU A 655 -15.74 -3.36 -20.01
C LEU A 655 -15.95 -2.70 -18.64
N SER A 656 -17.15 -2.16 -18.44
CA SER A 656 -17.57 -1.51 -17.18
C SER A 656 -17.95 -2.54 -16.10
N VAL A 657 -16.96 -3.24 -15.55
CA VAL A 657 -17.14 -4.20 -14.45
C VAL A 657 -16.24 -3.87 -13.27
N ASN A 658 -16.76 -3.98 -12.05
CA ASN A 658 -15.96 -3.88 -10.83
C ASN A 658 -15.10 -5.15 -10.69
N ALA A 659 -13.81 -5.03 -11.00
CA ALA A 659 -12.86 -6.13 -11.03
C ALA A 659 -11.63 -5.85 -10.15
N THR A 660 -10.88 -6.91 -9.82
CA THR A 660 -9.59 -6.78 -9.12
C THR A 660 -8.45 -7.49 -9.83
N ASN A 661 -7.22 -7.10 -9.51
CA ASN A 661 -5.99 -7.65 -10.09
C ASN A 661 -5.83 -9.18 -9.94
N ILE A 662 -6.49 -9.82 -8.96
CA ILE A 662 -6.49 -11.30 -8.83
C ILE A 662 -7.15 -12.01 -10.02
N GLN A 663 -7.90 -11.27 -10.86
CA GLN A 663 -8.56 -11.79 -12.06
C GLN A 663 -7.64 -11.82 -13.29
N ILE A 664 -6.44 -11.26 -13.20
CA ILE A 664 -5.50 -11.17 -14.33
C ILE A 664 -4.98 -12.55 -14.72
N LEU A 665 -4.45 -13.31 -13.75
CA LEU A 665 -3.94 -14.67 -13.97
C LEU A 665 -5.01 -15.60 -14.61
N PRO A 666 -6.23 -15.78 -14.04
CA PRO A 666 -7.24 -16.63 -14.67
C PRO A 666 -7.66 -16.14 -16.06
N THR A 667 -7.69 -14.82 -16.30
CA THR A 667 -7.96 -14.26 -17.65
C THR A 667 -6.85 -14.60 -18.64
N ILE A 668 -5.57 -14.57 -18.24
CA ILE A 668 -4.44 -14.98 -19.08
C ILE A 668 -4.54 -16.47 -19.44
N LEU A 669 -4.89 -17.34 -18.48
CA LEU A 669 -5.08 -18.78 -18.75
C LEU A 669 -6.26 -19.04 -19.70
N ASP A 670 -7.39 -18.37 -19.49
CA ASP A 670 -8.56 -18.46 -20.36
C ASP A 670 -8.27 -17.92 -21.78
N LEU A 671 -7.43 -16.88 -21.92
CA LEU A 671 -6.93 -16.40 -23.21
C LEU A 671 -6.04 -17.43 -23.91
N LEU A 672 -5.09 -18.04 -23.20
CA LEU A 672 -4.18 -19.06 -23.74
C LEU A 672 -4.94 -20.32 -24.19
N LEU A 673 -5.99 -20.71 -23.47
CA LEU A 673 -6.92 -21.78 -23.84
C LEU A 673 -7.79 -21.38 -25.04
N SER A 674 -8.45 -20.22 -25.00
CA SER A 674 -9.39 -19.75 -26.03
C SER A 674 -8.74 -19.43 -27.37
N THR A 675 -7.42 -19.19 -27.38
CA THR A 675 -6.61 -19.04 -28.60
C THR A 675 -5.96 -20.35 -29.04
N GLU A 676 -6.10 -21.46 -28.31
CA GLU A 676 -5.37 -22.72 -28.49
C GLU A 676 -3.83 -22.48 -28.61
N SER A 677 -3.31 -21.62 -27.73
CA SER A 677 -1.88 -21.26 -27.65
C SER A 677 -1.08 -22.22 -26.75
N LEU A 678 -1.72 -23.29 -26.29
CA LEU A 678 -1.18 -24.35 -25.44
C LEU A 678 -1.23 -25.69 -26.20
N SER A 679 -0.29 -26.60 -25.93
CA SER A 679 -0.42 -28.01 -26.35
C SER A 679 -1.47 -28.73 -25.50
N ASP A 680 -2.03 -29.83 -25.99
CA ASP A 680 -3.06 -30.61 -25.29
C ASP A 680 -2.74 -30.89 -23.81
N ALA A 681 -1.49 -31.24 -23.48
CA ALA A 681 -1.04 -31.46 -22.09
C ALA A 681 -1.07 -30.18 -21.22
N ASP A 682 -0.49 -29.07 -21.71
CA ASP A 682 -0.57 -27.76 -21.06
C ASP A 682 -2.02 -27.29 -20.92
N ALA A 683 -2.86 -27.55 -21.92
CA ALA A 683 -4.27 -27.20 -21.93
C ALA A 683 -5.05 -28.04 -20.91
N GLU A 684 -4.75 -29.33 -20.73
CA GLU A 684 -5.30 -30.15 -19.65
C GLU A 684 -4.93 -29.57 -18.28
N ILE A 685 -3.67 -29.20 -18.07
CA ILE A 685 -3.19 -28.56 -16.83
C ILE A 685 -3.92 -27.22 -16.60
N ALA A 686 -3.96 -26.33 -17.60
CA ALA A 686 -4.63 -25.03 -17.50
C ALA A 686 -6.13 -25.17 -17.19
N ASN A 687 -6.84 -26.10 -17.87
CA ASN A 687 -8.25 -26.39 -17.60
C ASN A 687 -8.49 -26.91 -16.17
N ASN A 688 -7.55 -27.68 -15.61
CA ASN A 688 -7.67 -28.15 -14.23
C ASN A 688 -7.30 -27.10 -13.18
N ILE A 689 -6.41 -26.13 -13.47
CA ILE A 689 -6.01 -25.10 -12.50
C ILE A 689 -6.99 -23.91 -12.52
N LEU A 690 -7.40 -23.45 -13.70
CA LEU A 690 -8.21 -22.23 -13.90
C LEU A 690 -9.43 -22.13 -12.95
N PRO A 691 -10.26 -23.20 -12.75
CA PRO A 691 -11.40 -23.15 -11.84
C PRO A 691 -11.06 -22.96 -10.36
N HIS A 692 -9.81 -23.18 -9.94
CA HIS A 692 -9.40 -23.04 -8.55
C HIS A 692 -9.01 -21.62 -8.15
N TYR A 693 -8.78 -20.68 -9.08
CA TYR A 693 -8.52 -19.29 -8.68
C TYR A 693 -9.76 -18.62 -8.08
N GLN A 694 -9.56 -17.72 -7.11
CA GLN A 694 -10.67 -16.96 -6.53
C GLN A 694 -11.25 -15.99 -7.54
N GLY A 695 -10.39 -15.29 -8.29
CA GLY A 695 -10.76 -14.43 -9.42
C GLY A 695 -11.54 -15.16 -10.51
N GLN A 696 -12.46 -14.43 -11.15
CA GLN A 696 -13.20 -14.83 -12.34
C GLN A 696 -12.48 -14.37 -13.62
N SER A 697 -12.67 -15.08 -14.74
CA SER A 697 -12.13 -14.66 -16.04
C SER A 697 -12.86 -13.43 -16.55
N LEU A 698 -12.12 -12.44 -17.04
CA LEU A 698 -12.68 -11.20 -17.64
C LEU A 698 -13.04 -11.38 -19.12
N LEU A 699 -12.85 -12.57 -19.70
CA LEU A 699 -13.33 -12.90 -21.06
C LEU A 699 -14.83 -13.24 -21.11
N ARG A 700 -15.45 -13.44 -19.95
CA ARG A 700 -16.81 -13.95 -19.77
C ARG A 700 -17.61 -12.92 -18.95
N PRO A 701 -18.95 -12.92 -19.02
CA PRO A 701 -19.79 -12.13 -18.12
C PRO A 701 -19.36 -12.31 -16.66
N LEU A 702 -19.12 -11.22 -15.94
CA LEU A 702 -18.74 -11.30 -14.53
C LEU A 702 -19.97 -11.63 -13.69
N LYS A 703 -19.96 -12.75 -12.96
CA LYS A 703 -21.01 -13.01 -11.96
C LYS A 703 -20.72 -12.15 -10.73
N THR A 704 -21.49 -11.08 -10.58
CA THR A 704 -21.38 -10.16 -9.45
C THR A 704 -22.10 -10.68 -8.20
N GLU A 705 -23.15 -11.48 -8.37
CA GLU A 705 -23.90 -12.13 -7.29
C GLU A 705 -24.36 -13.54 -7.72
N GLU A 706 -24.42 -14.49 -6.77
CA GLU A 706 -25.06 -15.79 -6.98
C GLU A 706 -25.74 -16.26 -5.68
N HIS A 707 -27.08 -16.38 -5.70
CA HIS A 707 -27.89 -16.78 -4.55
C HIS A 707 -27.70 -15.90 -3.29
N GLY A 708 -27.62 -14.57 -3.44
CA GLY A 708 -27.37 -13.63 -2.35
C GLY A 708 -25.90 -13.53 -1.92
N ARG A 709 -24.99 -14.32 -2.51
CA ARG A 709 -23.55 -14.17 -2.31
C ARG A 709 -23.01 -13.16 -3.30
N GLU A 710 -22.63 -11.99 -2.81
CA GLU A 710 -21.94 -10.98 -3.63
C GLU A 710 -20.46 -11.35 -3.89
N LEU A 711 -19.91 -10.86 -5.00
CA LEU A 711 -18.47 -10.87 -5.30
C LEU A 711 -17.77 -9.79 -4.47
N TRP A 712 -17.38 -10.15 -3.26
CA TRP A 712 -16.67 -9.26 -2.34
C TRP A 712 -15.26 -8.92 -2.83
N THR A 713 -14.89 -7.64 -2.70
CA THR A 713 -13.57 -7.10 -3.09
C THR A 713 -12.86 -6.49 -1.88
N PRO A 714 -12.30 -7.32 -0.97
CA PRO A 714 -11.45 -6.83 0.12
C PRO A 714 -10.12 -6.30 -0.43
N ALA A 715 -9.72 -5.11 0.03
CA ALA A 715 -8.53 -4.40 -0.40
C ALA A 715 -7.75 -3.82 0.77
N ILE A 716 -6.45 -4.14 0.85
CA ILE A 716 -5.58 -3.78 1.97
C ILE A 716 -5.09 -2.34 1.84
N VAL A 717 -5.20 -1.54 2.91
CA VAL A 717 -4.64 -0.19 2.95
C VAL A 717 -3.22 -0.23 3.52
N MET A 718 -2.28 0.50 2.90
CA MET A 718 -0.89 0.62 3.36
C MET A 718 -0.81 1.16 4.81
N SER A 719 0.05 0.69 5.71
CA SER A 719 1.14 -0.31 5.60
C SER A 719 0.69 -1.78 5.51
N GLY A 720 -0.58 -2.09 5.77
CA GLY A 720 -1.19 -3.40 5.51
C GLY A 720 -1.94 -4.04 6.68
N GLY A 721 -1.53 -3.79 7.92
CA GLY A 721 -2.13 -4.40 9.12
C GLY A 721 -3.17 -3.52 9.84
N GLY A 722 -3.15 -2.21 9.59
CA GLY A 722 -3.89 -1.24 10.42
C GLY A 722 -5.39 -1.16 10.16
N MET A 723 -5.80 -1.13 8.88
CA MET A 723 -7.18 -1.00 8.42
C MET A 723 -7.40 -1.78 7.12
N LEU A 724 -8.67 -2.04 6.80
CA LEU A 724 -9.08 -2.81 5.63
C LEU A 724 -10.24 -2.10 4.92
N ASN A 725 -10.15 -2.01 3.60
CA ASN A 725 -11.29 -1.66 2.74
C ASN A 725 -12.01 -2.94 2.30
N ILE A 726 -13.32 -2.90 2.19
CA ILE A 726 -14.13 -3.91 1.52
C ILE A 726 -15.19 -3.24 0.64
N GLY A 727 -15.31 -3.72 -0.59
CA GLY A 727 -16.39 -3.39 -1.51
C GLY A 727 -17.02 -4.65 -2.09
N SER A 728 -17.84 -4.46 -3.12
CA SER A 728 -18.51 -5.54 -3.84
C SER A 728 -18.66 -5.19 -5.32
N ALA A 729 -18.74 -6.21 -6.18
CA ALA A 729 -19.13 -6.00 -7.57
C ALA A 729 -20.66 -5.96 -7.80
N ALA A 730 -21.48 -6.36 -6.81
CA ALA A 730 -22.95 -6.35 -6.89
C ALA A 730 -23.61 -5.09 -6.28
N SER A 731 -22.89 -4.39 -5.41
CA SER A 731 -23.39 -3.24 -4.66
C SER A 731 -22.42 -2.04 -4.78
N PRO A 732 -22.90 -0.79 -4.89
CA PRO A 732 -22.07 0.39 -5.10
C PRO A 732 -21.41 0.90 -3.80
N TYR A 733 -21.50 0.14 -2.72
CA TYR A 733 -21.04 0.54 -1.40
C TYR A 733 -19.60 0.12 -1.14
N ARG A 734 -18.90 0.92 -0.32
CA ARG A 734 -17.56 0.62 0.20
C ARG A 734 -17.53 0.90 1.70
N LEU A 735 -16.80 0.07 2.43
CA LEU A 735 -16.57 0.20 3.86
C LEU A 735 -15.07 0.10 4.16
N SER A 736 -14.49 1.15 4.74
CA SER A 736 -13.22 1.06 5.46
C SER A 736 -13.50 0.75 6.92
N LEU A 737 -12.71 -0.16 7.51
CA LEU A 737 -12.83 -0.55 8.92
C LEU A 737 -11.47 -0.72 9.61
N PRO A 738 -11.39 -0.44 10.94
CA PRO A 738 -10.20 -0.73 11.74
C PRO A 738 -9.95 -2.24 11.90
N LEU A 739 -8.68 -2.65 11.71
CA LEU A 739 -8.19 -3.97 12.10
C LEU A 739 -7.36 -3.90 13.38
N CYS A 740 -6.30 -3.08 13.37
CA CYS A 740 -5.36 -2.91 14.48
C CYS A 740 -5.15 -1.45 14.90
N ARG A 741 -5.27 -0.50 13.97
CA ARG A 741 -5.20 0.93 14.28
C ARG A 741 -6.55 1.46 14.77
N PRO A 742 -6.58 2.40 15.74
CA PRO A 742 -7.81 3.04 16.19
C PRO A 742 -8.24 4.14 15.21
N VAL A 743 -8.92 3.75 14.13
CA VAL A 743 -9.45 4.65 13.09
C VAL A 743 -10.97 4.59 13.03
N GLU A 744 -11.62 5.63 12.48
CA GLU A 744 -13.05 5.59 12.18
C GLU A 744 -13.35 4.55 11.10
N TYR A 745 -14.55 3.97 11.18
CA TYR A 745 -15.17 3.36 10.01
C TYR A 745 -15.54 4.47 9.01
N ARG A 746 -15.44 4.17 7.72
CA ARG A 746 -15.80 5.08 6.62
C ARG A 746 -16.69 4.34 5.62
N PHE A 747 -17.92 4.81 5.46
CA PHE A 747 -18.88 4.32 4.47
C PHE A 747 -19.01 5.32 3.31
N THR A 748 -19.04 4.80 2.09
CA THR A 748 -19.22 5.56 0.84
C THR A 748 -20.10 4.78 -0.13
N ASP A 749 -20.82 5.50 -0.99
CA ASP A 749 -21.67 4.97 -2.06
C ASP A 749 -21.22 5.58 -3.39
N ILE A 750 -20.43 4.82 -4.14
CA ILE A 750 -19.81 5.30 -5.38
C ILE A 750 -20.80 5.45 -6.55
N SER A 751 -22.09 5.17 -6.34
CA SER A 751 -23.14 5.52 -7.32
C SER A 751 -23.65 6.95 -7.16
N ARG A 752 -23.46 7.55 -5.98
CA ARG A 752 -23.88 8.92 -5.64
C ARG A 752 -22.70 9.85 -5.39
N ASP A 753 -21.62 9.31 -4.82
CA ASP A 753 -20.36 9.99 -4.52
C ASP A 753 -19.19 9.15 -5.12
N PRO A 754 -19.01 9.17 -6.46
CA PRO A 754 -18.06 8.29 -7.16
C PRO A 754 -16.59 8.57 -6.82
N TYR A 755 -16.29 9.77 -6.35
CA TYR A 755 -14.95 10.22 -5.95
C TYR A 755 -14.76 10.20 -4.43
N GLU A 756 -15.78 9.82 -3.66
CA GLU A 756 -15.76 9.70 -2.20
C GLU A 756 -15.44 11.01 -1.43
N GLU A 757 -15.87 12.15 -1.97
CA GLU A 757 -15.67 13.50 -1.40
C GLU A 757 -16.46 13.72 -0.10
N HIS A 758 -17.56 12.99 0.10
CA HIS A 758 -18.51 13.18 1.21
C HIS A 758 -18.77 11.89 2.00
N PRO A 759 -17.72 11.26 2.57
CA PRO A 759 -17.84 9.99 3.25
C PRO A 759 -18.55 10.11 4.60
N THR A 760 -19.35 9.09 4.95
CA THR A 760 -19.96 8.97 6.28
C THR A 760 -19.00 8.25 7.21
N THR A 761 -18.56 8.88 8.31
CA THR A 761 -17.62 8.26 9.27
C THR A 761 -18.19 8.09 10.68
N ALA A 762 -17.73 7.08 11.42
CA ALA A 762 -17.98 6.95 12.87
C ALA A 762 -17.00 6.00 13.57
N TRP A 763 -16.87 6.13 14.89
CA TRP A 763 -16.00 5.29 15.74
C TRP A 763 -16.54 3.90 16.07
N SER A 764 -17.76 3.54 15.63
CA SER A 764 -18.33 2.20 15.79
C SER A 764 -19.31 1.88 14.65
N ILE A 765 -19.55 0.59 14.39
CA ILE A 765 -20.44 0.14 13.31
C ILE A 765 -21.92 0.48 13.61
N GLU A 766 -22.31 0.51 14.89
CA GLU A 766 -23.64 0.93 15.34
C GLU A 766 -23.85 2.44 15.12
N ALA A 767 -22.86 3.26 15.44
CA ALA A 767 -22.90 4.69 15.19
C ALA A 767 -22.86 5.02 13.69
N LEU A 768 -22.10 4.23 12.91
CA LEU A 768 -22.04 4.36 11.45
C LEU A 768 -23.39 4.03 10.80
N THR A 769 -23.95 2.86 11.12
CA THR A 769 -25.24 2.44 10.56
C THR A 769 -26.37 3.40 10.92
N LYS A 770 -26.38 3.96 12.14
CA LYS A 770 -27.32 5.03 12.48
C LYS A 770 -27.13 6.30 11.62
N LYS A 771 -25.90 6.72 11.32
CA LYS A 771 -25.67 7.84 10.40
C LYS A 771 -26.11 7.52 8.96
N ILE A 772 -25.97 6.26 8.51
CA ILE A 772 -26.48 5.81 7.21
C ILE A 772 -28.02 5.87 7.18
N GLU A 773 -28.70 5.58 8.29
CA GLU A 773 -30.15 5.75 8.43
C GLU A 773 -30.59 7.24 8.31
N GLU A 774 -29.68 8.19 8.55
CA GLU A 774 -29.91 9.64 8.46
C GLU A 774 -29.58 10.23 7.07
N LEU A 775 -29.09 9.42 6.10
CA LEU A 775 -28.82 9.83 4.72
C LEU A 775 -30.10 9.99 3.87
N ASP A 776 -30.01 10.82 2.81
CA ASP A 776 -31.09 11.10 1.85
C ASP A 776 -31.30 9.95 0.84
N TYR A 777 -31.62 8.79 1.39
CA TYR A 777 -31.95 7.55 0.67
C TYR A 777 -33.45 7.31 0.76
N ASP A 778 -34.02 6.67 -0.27
CA ASP A 778 -35.35 6.09 -0.12
C ASP A 778 -35.34 4.93 0.88
N GLU A 779 -36.52 4.47 1.29
CA GLU A 779 -36.63 3.45 2.36
C GLU A 779 -35.94 2.12 2.00
N VAL A 780 -35.91 1.76 0.71
CA VAL A 780 -35.34 0.49 0.23
C VAL A 780 -33.81 0.61 0.13
N ASP A 781 -33.31 1.68 -0.47
CA ASP A 781 -31.88 2.00 -0.54
C ASP A 781 -31.27 2.15 0.87
N ARG A 782 -31.98 2.79 1.80
CA ARG A 782 -31.55 2.97 3.19
C ARG A 782 -31.39 1.62 3.90
N GLN A 783 -32.41 0.77 3.83
CA GLN A 783 -32.35 -0.57 4.45
C GLN A 783 -31.24 -1.41 3.80
N ARG A 784 -31.10 -1.38 2.48
CA ARG A 784 -30.04 -2.09 1.74
C ARG A 784 -28.64 -1.64 2.19
N ALA A 785 -28.40 -0.33 2.27
CA ALA A 785 -27.09 0.21 2.66
C ALA A 785 -26.73 -0.13 4.11
N VAL A 786 -27.70 -0.07 5.03
CA VAL A 786 -27.53 -0.43 6.44
C VAL A 786 -27.20 -1.92 6.61
N ASP A 787 -27.96 -2.80 5.95
CA ASP A 787 -27.74 -4.25 6.06
C ASP A 787 -26.46 -4.70 5.33
N TRP A 788 -26.19 -4.16 4.14
CA TRP A 788 -24.92 -4.37 3.44
C TRP A 788 -23.73 -3.95 4.29
N THR A 789 -23.79 -2.79 4.96
CA THR A 789 -22.71 -2.29 5.82
C THR A 789 -22.46 -3.24 7.01
N ARG A 790 -23.52 -3.80 7.60
CA ARG A 790 -23.40 -4.79 8.68
C ARG A 790 -22.80 -6.11 8.19
N ASP A 791 -23.14 -6.55 6.98
CA ASP A 791 -22.65 -7.80 6.42
C ASP A 791 -21.21 -7.67 5.89
N ALA A 792 -20.87 -6.54 5.28
CA ALA A 792 -19.51 -6.17 4.89
C ALA A 792 -18.54 -6.17 6.08
N GLU A 793 -18.94 -5.60 7.23
CA GLU A 793 -18.12 -5.59 8.45
C GLU A 793 -17.82 -7.01 8.96
N LYS A 794 -18.83 -7.89 8.98
CA LYS A 794 -18.68 -9.29 9.37
C LYS A 794 -17.79 -10.06 8.39
N VAL A 795 -18.04 -9.92 7.07
CA VAL A 795 -17.31 -10.62 6.01
C VAL A 795 -15.85 -10.19 6.00
N ALA A 796 -15.57 -8.89 6.13
CA ALA A 796 -14.21 -8.35 6.21
C ALA A 796 -13.43 -8.95 7.39
N ARG A 797 -14.02 -8.97 8.60
CA ARG A 797 -13.38 -9.57 9.79
C ARG A 797 -13.14 -11.07 9.67
N TRP A 798 -14.08 -11.80 9.08
CA TRP A 798 -13.90 -13.22 8.79
C TRP A 798 -12.77 -13.43 7.78
N TRP A 799 -12.76 -12.66 6.70
CA TRP A 799 -11.76 -12.72 5.64
C TRP A 799 -10.36 -12.41 6.18
N SER A 800 -10.18 -11.45 7.10
CA SER A 800 -8.85 -11.18 7.68
C SER A 800 -8.24 -12.41 8.37
N TRP A 801 -9.06 -13.16 9.11
CA TRP A 801 -8.65 -14.42 9.74
C TRP A 801 -8.44 -15.55 8.72
N GLU A 802 -9.27 -15.60 7.69
CA GLU A 802 -9.17 -16.59 6.63
C GLU A 802 -7.91 -16.40 5.78
N SER A 803 -7.54 -15.16 5.44
CA SER A 803 -6.27 -14.84 4.79
C SER A 803 -5.07 -15.32 5.63
N LYS A 804 -5.08 -15.11 6.96
CA LYS A 804 -4.04 -15.69 7.85
C LYS A 804 -4.04 -17.24 7.79
N ARG A 805 -5.19 -17.92 7.70
CA ARG A 805 -5.26 -19.38 7.52
C ARG A 805 -4.65 -19.83 6.20
N LEU A 806 -5.06 -19.23 5.08
CA LEU A 806 -4.67 -19.59 3.72
C LEU A 806 -3.15 -19.50 3.53
N TRP A 807 -2.57 -18.39 3.96
CA TRP A 807 -1.12 -18.16 3.97
C TRP A 807 -0.37 -18.93 5.06
N ARG A 808 -1.09 -19.68 5.92
CA ARG A 808 -0.55 -20.44 7.07
C ARG A 808 0.23 -19.55 8.07
N TYR A 809 -0.13 -18.27 8.14
CA TYR A 809 0.57 -17.25 8.92
C TYR A 809 0.10 -17.22 10.38
N GLY A 810 1.04 -17.32 11.31
CA GLY A 810 0.79 -17.29 12.77
C GLY A 810 1.33 -16.06 13.50
N GLY A 811 1.91 -15.09 12.78
CA GLY A 811 2.51 -13.90 13.36
C GLY A 811 1.51 -12.82 13.77
N ALA A 812 2.03 -11.77 14.41
CA ALA A 812 1.30 -10.55 14.72
C ALA A 812 0.89 -9.82 13.43
N ALA A 813 -0.17 -9.00 13.45
CA ALA A 813 -0.55 -8.22 12.26
C ALA A 813 0.24 -6.90 12.14
N GLU A 814 0.72 -6.37 13.26
CA GLU A 814 1.69 -5.27 13.34
C GLU A 814 3.00 -5.87 13.87
N MET A 815 4.13 -5.60 13.23
CA MET A 815 5.45 -6.07 13.68
C MET A 815 6.38 -4.90 13.94
N ILE A 816 7.29 -5.06 14.90
CA ILE A 816 8.09 -3.98 15.50
C ILE A 816 9.60 -4.17 15.27
N ASP A 817 10.03 -5.39 14.95
CA ASP A 817 11.44 -5.76 14.79
C ASP A 817 11.66 -6.61 13.52
N ARG A 818 12.51 -6.10 12.64
CA ARG A 818 12.97 -6.73 11.40
C ARG A 818 14.50 -6.63 11.28
N GLY A 819 15.23 -6.83 12.38
CA GLY A 819 16.68 -7.02 12.33
C GLY A 819 17.08 -8.03 11.24
N SER A 820 18.08 -7.70 10.41
CA SER A 820 18.52 -8.54 9.27
C SER A 820 19.13 -9.90 9.67
N GLN A 821 19.15 -10.22 10.96
CA GLN A 821 19.49 -11.53 11.53
C GLN A 821 18.37 -12.14 12.40
N ALA A 822 17.14 -11.63 12.34
CA ALA A 822 15.98 -12.13 13.10
C ALA A 822 15.38 -13.44 12.54
N GLY A 823 16.23 -14.48 12.51
CA GLY A 823 15.84 -15.89 12.53
C GLY A 823 15.34 -16.51 11.23
N GLU A 824 15.99 -17.62 10.86
CA GLU A 824 15.29 -18.77 10.28
C GLU A 824 14.16 -19.18 11.25
N GLY A 825 12.94 -18.66 11.07
CA GLY A 825 11.85 -18.90 12.01
C GLY A 825 10.70 -17.89 12.03
N THR A 826 10.84 -16.71 11.41
CA THR A 826 9.73 -15.74 11.25
C THR A 826 8.75 -16.18 10.14
N GLY A 827 8.08 -17.32 10.39
CA GLY A 827 7.05 -17.89 9.50
C GLY A 827 6.63 -19.32 9.88
N THR A 828 7.56 -20.19 10.32
CA THR A 828 7.34 -21.60 10.76
C THR A 828 8.52 -22.05 11.66
N ILE A 829 8.55 -23.10 12.51
CA ILE A 829 7.67 -24.24 12.88
C ILE A 829 7.68 -24.40 14.43
N ARG A 830 6.76 -25.18 15.02
CA ARG A 830 6.85 -25.76 16.39
C ARG A 830 8.20 -26.46 16.62
N LYS A 831 9.03 -26.01 17.57
CA LYS A 831 10.14 -26.83 18.10
C LYS A 831 9.56 -28.06 18.82
N GLU A 832 9.91 -29.26 18.39
CA GLU A 832 9.56 -30.49 19.09
C GLU A 832 10.74 -30.91 19.99
N HIS A 833 10.54 -30.77 21.31
CA HIS A 833 11.40 -31.19 22.44
C HIS A 833 12.41 -30.17 23.03
N TRP A 834 13.08 -30.57 24.12
CA TRP A 834 12.71 -30.05 25.46
C TRP A 834 13.78 -29.27 26.25
N TRP A 835 14.85 -28.75 25.62
CA TRP A 835 15.94 -28.08 26.38
C TRP A 835 16.57 -26.82 25.74
N ASP A 836 15.91 -26.17 24.77
CA ASP A 836 16.46 -24.96 24.14
C ASP A 836 16.27 -23.71 25.02
N THR A 837 17.39 -23.17 25.50
CA THR A 837 17.60 -21.75 25.81
C THR A 837 17.75 -20.92 24.54
#